data_AF-A0A0A2WR86-F1
#
_entry.id   AF-A0A0A2WR86-F1
#
_cell.length_a   1.000
_cell.length_b   1.000
_cell.length_c   1.000
_cell.angle_alpha   90.00
_cell.angle_beta   90.00
_cell.angle_gamma   90.00
#
_symmetry.space_group_name_H-M   'P 1'
#
loop_
_entity.id
_entity.type
_entity.pdbx_description
1 polymer ?
#
loop_
_entity_poly.entity_id
_entity_poly.type
_entity_poly.pdbx_seq_one_letter_code
_entity_poly.pdbx_strand_id
1 'polypeptide(L)'
;MALVAAVSLGLIAGCKGDNAGTALNASKESGKRATATAPQLVSSTFSNRDSIAGAPDHGTLMAYANAKPQVKGAYTWHDVQLSEAHAMRAVATGTLEIAAPDGTPIRLKTVSHTEHKNGNWTWVGRAEGAKPGHDAIITFGEKAVFASIPNGDKPRLEVTTVGGRTYLIEADASKIADVPARDVDAIPSPTMEDAALVSTIKRAAASAAQRTTAGAQPAAAGVTAANTVDLLLGYSSTFATRLGGDSGANTRLQFMVDTTNDILASSLVDAQIRLVGTMPVDYADTNTNINALFELTGVTCANAPGGQLPDRGVTCSPATRPAALQTLAAARETLGADLVVLVRTFQAPENGSCGVGWLNGNGQRPIDSADAPFGYAVVSDTSGNTFPDPEGGTCRNDNLAHELGHNMGIAHDRDAADRDSDSDGDAIDLDPVEFGAFSYAFGYVASPTEGNFFDTMALRRNGLGAQFIYSNPNVTCGTFPCGNAATADAARALRQTIPAVAQFRANVVPFGNAQRNDFNGDGQSDILWRNTGSAAAQIWLSANSATQQAVTTASLAWNVVGMGDFDGDGSSDILWRNQNSGQNLIWRSGNSATQQAVTTVGNTAWRVAGVGDFDGDGVSDILWRNTSSGANLVWRSASSTTQVTLASVPSQAWAVAGVGDVNGDGRSDIVWRNSQSGANSIWLGGDAATQQAMVSVSLSWAIVGVNDFNGDGNADLLWRNAGNGQNTIWRSGNNTTQQSVALVGNLNWRVASTGDYDGDGVGDILWRNSQSGQNLVWRSGNAATQLPVTPVGNLTWAVQG
;
A
#
# COMPACT_ATOMS: atom_id res chain seq x y z
N MET A 1 8.01 59.72 -26.39
CA MET A 1 7.63 60.32 -25.09
C MET A 1 8.17 59.40 -24.00
N ALA A 2 8.98 59.77 -22.99
CA ALA A 2 9.82 60.94 -22.67
C ALA A 2 10.55 60.62 -21.33
N LEU A 3 11.82 60.94 -21.00
CA LEU A 3 13.02 61.52 -21.64
C LEU A 3 14.25 60.71 -21.05
N VAL A 4 15.38 60.42 -21.72
CA VAL A 4 16.58 61.27 -22.01
C VAL A 4 17.30 61.78 -20.73
N ALA A 5 18.62 61.64 -20.49
CA ALA A 5 19.71 60.91 -21.20
C ALA A 5 21.05 60.83 -20.40
N ALA A 6 21.94 59.93 -20.87
CA ALA A 6 23.43 60.00 -21.00
C ALA A 6 24.32 60.18 -19.74
N VAL A 7 25.55 59.63 -19.63
CA VAL A 7 26.77 59.69 -20.49
C VAL A 7 27.60 58.39 -20.20
N SER A 8 28.15 57.54 -21.09
CA SER A 8 29.07 57.65 -22.27
C SER A 8 30.55 57.94 -21.89
N LEU A 9 31.65 57.40 -22.43
CA LEU A 9 32.03 56.54 -23.59
C LEU A 9 32.94 55.36 -23.08
N GLY A 10 33.58 54.45 -23.86
CA GLY A 10 33.72 54.29 -25.32
C GLY A 10 34.43 52.99 -25.78
N LEU A 11 34.58 52.86 -27.10
CA LEU A 11 35.13 51.73 -27.89
C LEU A 11 36.70 51.76 -27.97
N ILE A 12 37.48 50.87 -28.62
CA ILE A 12 37.28 49.84 -29.67
C ILE A 12 38.39 48.75 -29.65
N ALA A 13 38.24 47.71 -30.48
CA ALA A 13 39.04 46.48 -30.64
C ALA A 13 40.58 46.58 -30.92
N GLY A 14 41.25 45.41 -30.82
CA GLY A 14 42.56 45.13 -31.41
C GLY A 14 42.80 43.62 -31.62
N CYS A 15 43.28 43.20 -32.80
CA CYS A 15 43.56 41.80 -33.16
C CYS A 15 44.98 41.62 -33.73
N LYS A 16 45.42 40.35 -33.83
CA LYS A 16 46.63 39.83 -34.53
C LYS A 16 47.99 40.08 -33.82
N GLY A 17 48.98 39.20 -33.98
CA GLY A 17 48.94 37.91 -34.70
C GLY A 17 50.29 37.15 -34.74
N ASP A 18 50.22 35.97 -35.36
CA ASP A 18 51.25 35.27 -36.15
C ASP A 18 52.70 35.14 -35.63
N ASN A 19 53.17 33.88 -35.48
CA ASN A 19 54.14 33.31 -36.45
C ASN A 19 54.35 31.79 -36.31
N ALA A 20 54.80 31.17 -37.40
CA ALA A 20 55.01 29.73 -37.54
C ALA A 20 56.41 29.26 -37.13
N GLY A 21 56.56 27.96 -36.83
CA GLY A 21 57.86 27.31 -36.59
C GLY A 21 57.71 25.80 -36.41
N THR A 22 58.28 25.01 -37.32
CA THR A 22 58.05 23.56 -37.44
C THR A 22 58.99 22.68 -36.59
N ALA A 23 58.47 21.48 -36.27
CA ALA A 23 59.18 20.22 -35.98
C ALA A 23 59.89 20.04 -34.62
N LEU A 24 59.46 19.02 -33.87
CA LEU A 24 60.20 17.75 -33.74
C LEU A 24 59.41 16.71 -32.91
N ASN A 25 59.53 15.43 -33.28
CA ASN A 25 59.05 14.29 -32.50
C ASN A 25 60.09 13.90 -31.43
N ALA A 26 59.72 13.85 -30.14
CA ALA A 26 60.25 12.87 -29.19
C ALA A 26 59.47 12.84 -27.84
N SER A 27 59.05 11.62 -27.50
CA SER A 27 58.53 11.07 -26.23
C SER A 27 59.00 11.62 -24.86
N LYS A 28 58.08 11.50 -23.86
CA LYS A 28 58.26 11.44 -22.38
C LYS A 28 58.78 12.73 -21.70
N GLU A 29 58.17 13.31 -20.67
CA GLU A 29 57.55 12.74 -19.44
C GLU A 29 56.33 13.55 -18.94
N SER A 30 55.54 12.97 -18.02
CA SER A 30 54.30 13.56 -17.50
C SER A 30 54.46 14.34 -16.18
N GLY A 31 54.27 15.66 -16.23
CA GLY A 31 54.22 16.56 -15.07
C GLY A 31 52.87 17.27 -14.92
N LYS A 32 52.25 17.17 -13.74
CA LYS A 32 50.88 17.64 -13.43
C LYS A 32 50.71 19.18 -13.50
N ARG A 33 49.60 19.66 -14.09
CA ARG A 33 48.50 20.30 -13.31
C ARG A 33 47.19 20.54 -14.07
N ALA A 34 46.10 20.04 -13.48
CA ALA A 34 44.73 20.58 -13.43
C ALA A 34 44.05 21.14 -14.71
N THR A 35 43.16 20.32 -15.28
CA THR A 35 41.86 20.77 -15.80
C THR A 35 40.75 20.08 -15.01
N ALA A 36 39.64 20.76 -14.75
CA ALA A 36 38.54 20.23 -13.95
C ALA A 36 37.74 19.17 -14.75
N THR A 37 37.65 17.96 -14.23
CA THR A 37 36.73 16.93 -14.71
C THR A 37 35.33 17.18 -14.16
N ALA A 38 34.31 16.92 -15.00
CA ALA A 38 32.91 16.86 -14.57
C ALA A 38 32.71 15.79 -13.48
N PRO A 39 31.65 15.88 -12.64
CA PRO A 39 31.36 14.85 -11.66
C PRO A 39 31.18 13.50 -12.35
N GLN A 40 31.99 12.51 -11.96
CA GLN A 40 31.67 11.13 -12.34
C GLN A 40 30.36 10.75 -11.67
N LEU A 41 29.41 10.26 -12.46
CA LEU A 41 28.18 9.66 -11.98
C LEU A 41 28.51 8.62 -10.92
N VAL A 42 27.81 8.68 -9.79
CA VAL A 42 27.94 7.71 -8.71
C VAL A 42 27.51 6.36 -9.28
N SER A 43 28.43 5.39 -9.25
CA SER A 43 28.09 4.00 -9.53
C SER A 43 27.14 3.51 -8.43
N SER A 44 25.84 3.52 -8.71
CA SER A 44 24.83 2.89 -7.87
C SER A 44 25.15 1.41 -7.71
N THR A 45 25.26 0.94 -6.47
CA THR A 45 25.51 -0.47 -6.15
C THR A 45 24.23 -1.32 -6.26
N PHE A 46 23.60 -1.29 -7.44
CA PHE A 46 22.73 -2.35 -7.93
C PHE A 46 23.54 -3.17 -8.94
N SER A 47 24.37 -4.07 -8.43
CA SER A 47 25.13 -5.02 -9.26
C SER A 47 24.18 -6.10 -9.78
N ASN A 48 23.84 -6.05 -11.07
CA ASN A 48 23.26 -7.14 -11.86
C ASN A 48 22.10 -7.90 -11.18
N ARG A 49 20.92 -7.27 -11.08
CA ARG A 49 19.67 -8.02 -11.31
C ARG A 49 19.43 -8.02 -12.82
N ASP A 50 19.21 -9.18 -13.43
CA ASP A 50 18.78 -9.31 -14.83
C ASP A 50 17.29 -8.91 -14.95
N SER A 51 16.98 -7.66 -14.60
CA SER A 51 15.64 -7.08 -14.74
C SER A 51 15.26 -6.98 -16.21
N ILE A 52 14.04 -7.39 -16.56
CA ILE A 52 13.50 -7.21 -17.90
C ILE A 52 13.38 -5.72 -18.30
N ALA A 53 13.34 -4.81 -17.32
CA ALA A 53 13.38 -3.36 -17.51
C ALA A 53 14.79 -2.76 -17.33
N GLY A 54 15.84 -3.58 -17.51
CA GLY A 54 17.24 -3.17 -17.44
C GLY A 54 17.77 -2.34 -18.62
N ALA A 55 16.91 -1.73 -19.46
CA ALA A 55 17.40 -0.94 -20.58
C ALA A 55 18.15 0.32 -20.09
N PRO A 56 19.24 0.73 -20.78
CA PRO A 56 19.93 1.97 -20.44
C PRO A 56 18.97 3.16 -20.51
N ASP A 57 19.06 4.03 -19.52
CA ASP A 57 18.29 5.26 -19.54
C ASP A 57 18.78 6.19 -20.67
N HIS A 58 17.81 6.64 -21.47
CA HIS A 58 18.02 7.59 -22.56
C HIS A 58 17.17 8.87 -22.40
N GLY A 59 16.70 9.16 -21.17
CA GLY A 59 15.83 10.31 -20.89
C GLY A 59 14.34 10.06 -21.17
N THR A 60 13.93 8.81 -21.33
CA THR A 60 12.54 8.34 -21.47
C THR A 60 12.36 7.01 -20.74
N LEU A 61 11.15 6.72 -20.25
CA LEU A 61 10.81 5.41 -19.69
C LEU A 61 11.02 4.26 -20.69
N MET A 62 10.69 4.49 -21.96
CA MET A 62 10.59 3.44 -22.96
C MET A 62 11.21 3.83 -24.31
N ALA A 63 11.80 2.83 -24.97
CA ALA A 63 12.35 2.91 -26.32
C ALA A 63 11.65 1.89 -27.23
N TYR A 64 11.05 2.38 -28.31
CA TYR A 64 10.40 1.56 -29.33
C TYR A 64 11.44 0.83 -30.21
N ALA A 65 11.26 -0.47 -30.42
CA ALA A 65 12.07 -1.22 -31.37
C ALA A 65 11.76 -0.80 -32.82
N ASN A 66 12.76 -0.88 -33.70
CA ASN A 66 12.60 -0.66 -35.14
C ASN A 66 11.77 -1.74 -35.87
N ALA A 67 11.15 -2.66 -35.12
CA ALA A 67 10.25 -3.67 -35.66
C ALA A 67 8.90 -3.05 -36.04
N LYS A 68 8.21 -3.63 -37.03
CA LYS A 68 6.84 -3.21 -37.35
C LYS A 68 5.90 -3.63 -36.20
N PRO A 69 4.98 -2.75 -35.74
CA PRO A 69 3.97 -3.13 -34.77
C PRO A 69 3.12 -4.31 -35.25
N GLN A 70 2.66 -5.15 -34.31
CA GLN A 70 1.79 -6.29 -34.61
C GLN A 70 0.33 -5.91 -34.34
N VAL A 71 -0.55 -6.04 -35.34
CA VAL A 71 -1.97 -5.75 -35.18
C VAL A 71 -2.72 -7.06 -34.91
N LYS A 72 -3.49 -7.11 -33.83
CA LYS A 72 -4.34 -8.24 -33.41
C LYS A 72 -5.74 -7.72 -33.05
N GLY A 73 -6.71 -7.89 -33.94
CA GLY A 73 -8.07 -7.37 -33.73
C GLY A 73 -8.07 -5.84 -33.53
N ALA A 74 -8.57 -5.39 -32.38
CA ALA A 74 -8.57 -3.98 -31.97
C ALA A 74 -7.20 -3.43 -31.53
N TYR A 75 -6.20 -4.30 -31.31
CA TYR A 75 -4.99 -3.97 -30.54
C TYR A 75 -3.74 -3.91 -31.41
N THR A 76 -2.97 -2.82 -31.28
CA THR A 76 -1.67 -2.65 -31.94
C THR A 76 -0.56 -2.76 -30.90
N TRP A 77 0.36 -3.71 -31.13
CA TRP A 77 1.43 -4.08 -30.22
C TRP A 77 2.76 -3.52 -30.69
N HIS A 78 3.39 -2.73 -29.83
CA HIS A 78 4.68 -2.11 -30.05
C HIS A 78 5.72 -2.79 -29.15
N ASP A 79 6.74 -3.40 -29.74
CA ASP A 79 7.87 -3.98 -29.02
C ASP A 79 8.69 -2.85 -28.40
N VAL A 80 8.85 -2.87 -27.07
CA VAL A 80 9.49 -1.79 -26.30
C VAL A 80 10.52 -2.34 -25.31
N GLN A 81 11.60 -1.58 -25.13
CA GLN A 81 12.53 -1.76 -24.02
C GLN A 81 12.24 -0.69 -22.96
N LEU A 82 12.11 -1.09 -21.69
CA LEU A 82 11.85 -0.20 -20.57
C LEU A 82 13.13 0.05 -19.77
N SER A 83 13.26 1.26 -19.21
CA SER A 83 14.32 1.62 -18.29
C SER A 83 13.78 1.84 -16.87
N GLU A 84 13.93 0.83 -16.04
CA GLU A 84 13.60 0.85 -14.60
C GLU A 84 14.36 1.98 -13.88
N ALA A 85 15.62 2.20 -14.27
CA ALA A 85 16.43 3.32 -13.78
C ALA A 85 15.84 4.70 -14.11
N HIS A 86 15.11 4.83 -15.22
CA HIS A 86 14.38 6.06 -15.54
C HIS A 86 13.16 6.24 -14.62
N ALA A 87 12.39 5.18 -14.40
CA ALA A 87 11.25 5.19 -13.48
C ALA A 87 11.67 5.50 -12.03
N MET A 88 12.74 4.89 -11.53
CA MET A 88 13.29 5.17 -10.20
C MET A 88 13.78 6.62 -10.04
N ARG A 89 14.33 7.23 -11.10
CA ARG A 89 14.62 8.66 -11.05
C ARG A 89 13.37 9.53 -11.07
N ALA A 90 12.29 9.11 -11.72
CA ALA A 90 11.02 9.84 -11.68
C ALA A 90 10.39 9.85 -10.28
N VAL A 91 10.64 8.83 -9.44
CA VAL A 91 10.36 8.89 -7.99
C VAL A 91 11.15 10.05 -7.37
N ALA A 92 12.47 10.09 -7.56
CA ALA A 92 13.34 11.12 -6.99
C ALA A 92 13.13 12.55 -7.54
N THR A 93 12.67 12.71 -8.79
CA THR A 93 12.39 14.03 -9.41
C THR A 93 10.91 14.43 -9.33
N GLY A 94 10.02 13.52 -8.94
CA GLY A 94 8.58 13.73 -8.84
C GLY A 94 7.81 13.73 -10.17
N THR A 95 8.44 13.39 -11.30
CA THR A 95 7.80 13.40 -12.64
C THR A 95 8.36 12.33 -13.57
N LEU A 96 7.47 11.60 -14.26
CA LEU A 96 7.76 10.65 -15.32
C LEU A 96 7.24 11.19 -16.67
N GLU A 97 8.02 11.03 -17.75
CA GLU A 97 7.57 11.30 -19.12
C GLU A 97 7.58 9.98 -19.92
N ILE A 98 6.45 9.70 -20.58
CA ILE A 98 6.21 8.51 -21.39
C ILE A 98 5.87 8.95 -22.81
N ALA A 99 6.60 8.47 -23.81
CA ALA A 99 6.27 8.74 -25.21
C ALA A 99 5.19 7.77 -25.70
N ALA A 100 4.01 8.27 -26.07
CA ALA A 100 2.96 7.49 -26.71
C ALA A 100 3.38 7.03 -28.12
N PRO A 101 2.70 6.03 -28.73
CA PRO A 101 3.09 5.49 -30.04
C PRO A 101 3.10 6.52 -31.19
N ASP A 102 2.27 7.57 -31.09
CA ASP A 102 2.22 8.68 -32.04
C ASP A 102 3.26 9.79 -31.77
N GLY A 103 4.11 9.60 -30.75
CA GLY A 103 5.12 10.55 -30.31
C GLY A 103 4.63 11.62 -29.32
N THR A 104 3.36 11.60 -28.92
CA THR A 104 2.84 12.54 -27.92
C THR A 104 3.43 12.24 -26.53
N PRO A 105 4.01 13.23 -25.83
CA PRO A 105 4.53 13.04 -24.48
C PRO A 105 3.40 13.04 -23.45
N ILE A 106 3.25 11.95 -22.72
CA ILE A 106 2.40 11.80 -21.54
C ILE A 106 3.25 12.15 -20.33
N ARG A 107 2.93 13.26 -19.65
CA ARG A 107 3.64 13.74 -18.46
C ARG A 107 2.82 13.51 -17.20
N LEU A 108 3.44 12.86 -16.24
CA LEU A 108 2.79 12.36 -15.03
C LEU A 108 3.62 12.78 -13.83
N LYS A 109 2.97 13.36 -12.81
CA LYS A 109 3.58 13.57 -11.49
C LYS A 109 3.49 12.27 -10.70
N THR A 110 4.56 11.89 -10.03
CA THR A 110 4.54 10.74 -9.10
C THR A 110 3.51 11.02 -8.00
N VAL A 111 2.59 10.08 -7.79
CA VAL A 111 1.60 10.07 -6.70
C VAL A 111 2.14 9.22 -5.56
N SER A 112 2.55 7.99 -5.86
CA SER A 112 3.15 7.07 -4.90
C SER A 112 4.17 6.14 -5.56
N HIS A 113 4.97 5.53 -4.72
CA HIS A 113 5.89 4.45 -5.03
C HIS A 113 5.76 3.42 -3.90
N THR A 114 5.81 2.14 -4.21
CA THR A 114 5.68 1.07 -3.22
C THR A 114 6.58 -0.09 -3.61
N GLU A 115 7.56 -0.43 -2.77
CA GLU A 115 8.26 -1.71 -2.87
C GLU A 115 7.47 -2.80 -2.13
N HIS A 116 7.34 -3.97 -2.75
CA HIS A 116 6.54 -5.09 -2.23
C HIS A 116 7.43 -6.20 -1.68
N LYS A 117 6.93 -6.94 -0.68
CA LYS A 117 7.69 -8.03 0.00
C LYS A 117 8.23 -9.14 -0.94
N ASN A 118 7.67 -9.26 -2.15
CA ASN A 118 8.12 -10.20 -3.19
C ASN A 118 9.26 -9.66 -4.09
N GLY A 119 9.73 -8.42 -3.86
CA GLY A 119 10.76 -7.76 -4.65
C GLY A 119 10.27 -7.11 -5.95
N ASN A 120 8.96 -7.15 -6.23
CA ASN A 120 8.32 -6.29 -7.21
C ASN A 120 8.12 -4.90 -6.60
N TRP A 121 7.91 -3.89 -7.44
CA TRP A 121 7.56 -2.55 -6.99
C TRP A 121 6.61 -1.87 -7.95
N THR A 122 5.78 -0.98 -7.44
CA THR A 122 4.81 -0.22 -8.23
C THR A 122 5.11 1.27 -8.17
N TRP A 123 4.86 1.92 -9.29
CA TRP A 123 4.86 3.36 -9.45
C TRP A 123 3.46 3.81 -9.86
N VAL A 124 2.91 4.80 -9.16
CA VAL A 124 1.64 5.45 -9.52
C VAL A 124 1.92 6.91 -9.83
N GLY A 125 1.32 7.42 -10.91
CA GLY A 125 1.43 8.84 -11.24
C GLY A 125 0.30 9.41 -12.07
N ARG A 126 -0.02 10.67 -11.80
CA ARG A 126 -1.19 11.39 -12.31
C ARG A 126 -0.78 12.54 -13.22
N ALA A 127 -1.51 12.76 -14.31
CA ALA A 127 -1.29 13.94 -15.14
C ALA A 127 -1.58 15.23 -14.34
N GLU A 128 -0.83 16.31 -14.59
CA GLU A 128 -1.01 17.56 -13.83
C GLU A 128 -2.40 18.16 -14.08
N GLY A 129 -3.18 18.32 -13.01
CA GLY A 129 -4.56 18.78 -13.07
C GLY A 129 -5.60 17.69 -13.37
N ALA A 130 -5.18 16.46 -13.66
CA ALA A 130 -6.10 15.32 -13.67
C ALA A 130 -6.55 14.97 -12.24
N LYS A 131 -7.73 14.38 -12.14
CA LYS A 131 -8.33 13.92 -10.89
C LYS A 131 -7.95 12.46 -10.62
N PRO A 132 -8.09 11.97 -9.36
CA PRO A 132 -8.04 10.54 -9.08
C PRO A 132 -8.96 9.75 -10.03
N GLY A 133 -8.53 8.55 -10.42
CA GLY A 133 -9.20 7.67 -11.40
C GLY A 133 -8.61 7.77 -12.81
N HIS A 134 -7.70 8.72 -13.01
CA HIS A 134 -6.93 8.91 -14.24
C HIS A 134 -5.42 8.75 -13.98
N ASP A 135 -5.08 7.81 -13.11
CA ASP A 135 -3.71 7.50 -12.73
C ASP A 135 -3.09 6.51 -13.70
N ALA A 136 -1.77 6.61 -13.89
CA ALA A 136 -0.95 5.59 -14.52
C ALA A 136 -0.36 4.70 -13.43
N ILE A 137 -0.49 3.39 -13.61
CA ILE A 137 0.03 2.38 -12.68
C ILE A 137 1.02 1.54 -13.47
N ILE A 138 2.23 1.37 -12.94
CA ILE A 138 3.31 0.58 -13.55
C ILE A 138 3.93 -0.30 -12.47
N THR A 139 3.77 -1.62 -12.59
CA THR A 139 4.36 -2.60 -11.68
C THR A 139 5.53 -3.30 -12.37
N PHE A 140 6.71 -3.15 -11.78
CA PHE A 140 7.95 -3.77 -12.21
C PHE A 140 8.24 -5.00 -11.36
N GLY A 141 8.64 -6.08 -12.01
CA GLY A 141 9.19 -7.27 -11.37
C GLY A 141 10.41 -7.78 -12.13
N GLU A 142 11.11 -8.75 -11.55
CA GLU A 142 12.35 -9.32 -12.12
C GLU A 142 12.19 -9.70 -13.60
N LYS A 143 11.08 -10.39 -13.94
CA LYS A 143 10.88 -11.02 -15.25
C LYS A 143 9.68 -10.48 -16.03
N ALA A 144 8.94 -9.51 -15.49
CA ALA A 144 7.79 -8.91 -16.16
C ALA A 144 7.59 -7.44 -15.78
N VAL A 145 6.93 -6.69 -16.64
CA VAL A 145 6.34 -5.37 -16.31
C VAL A 145 4.92 -5.33 -16.83
N PHE A 146 4.01 -4.81 -16.00
CA PHE A 146 2.63 -4.53 -16.38
C PHE A 146 2.31 -3.07 -16.12
N ALA A 147 1.51 -2.45 -17.00
CA ALA A 147 1.04 -1.09 -16.78
C ALA A 147 -0.35 -0.85 -17.37
N SER A 148 -1.04 0.13 -16.81
CA SER A 148 -2.16 0.82 -17.46
C SER A 148 -1.93 2.31 -17.36
N ILE A 149 -1.87 3.00 -18.50
CA ILE A 149 -1.46 4.40 -18.61
C ILE A 149 -2.58 5.21 -19.32
N PRO A 150 -3.05 6.34 -18.75
CA PRO A 150 -4.03 7.22 -19.38
C PRO A 150 -3.52 7.79 -20.72
N ASN A 151 -4.42 7.94 -21.69
CA ASN A 151 -4.08 8.31 -23.08
C ASN A 151 -4.95 9.47 -23.60
N GLY A 152 -5.27 10.43 -22.73
CA GLY A 152 -6.28 11.46 -23.01
C GLY A 152 -7.66 10.83 -23.22
N ASP A 153 -8.34 11.21 -24.31
CA ASP A 153 -9.66 10.67 -24.70
C ASP A 153 -9.59 9.30 -25.41
N LYS A 154 -8.39 8.78 -25.70
CA LYS A 154 -8.20 7.44 -26.27
C LYS A 154 -8.29 6.36 -25.17
N PRO A 155 -8.55 5.09 -25.54
CA PRO A 155 -8.31 3.97 -24.62
C PRO A 155 -6.93 4.01 -23.99
N ARG A 156 -6.87 3.59 -22.73
CA ARG A 156 -5.65 3.52 -21.92
C ARG A 156 -4.62 2.65 -22.63
N LEU A 157 -3.36 3.08 -22.61
CA LEU A 157 -2.25 2.27 -23.11
C LEU A 157 -1.93 1.19 -22.07
N GLU A 158 -1.67 -0.03 -22.54
CA GLU A 158 -1.31 -1.14 -21.66
C GLU A 158 0.13 -1.58 -21.90
N VAL A 159 0.84 -1.98 -20.84
CA VAL A 159 2.13 -2.66 -20.97
C VAL A 159 1.98 -4.09 -20.49
N THR A 160 2.55 -5.03 -21.24
CA THR A 160 2.60 -6.45 -20.86
C THR A 160 3.93 -7.08 -21.27
N THR A 161 4.43 -8.00 -20.46
CA THR A 161 5.53 -8.88 -20.82
C THR A 161 5.01 -10.21 -21.38
N VAL A 162 5.63 -10.69 -22.46
CA VAL A 162 5.34 -11.98 -23.09
C VAL A 162 6.63 -12.60 -23.63
N GLY A 163 6.95 -13.83 -23.21
CA GLY A 163 8.12 -14.57 -23.73
C GLY A 163 9.46 -13.83 -23.53
N GLY A 164 9.62 -13.11 -22.42
CA GLY A 164 10.82 -12.32 -22.13
C GLY A 164 10.95 -11.01 -22.92
N ARG A 165 9.87 -10.54 -23.57
CA ARG A 165 9.81 -9.25 -24.28
C ARG A 165 8.66 -8.42 -23.75
N THR A 166 8.82 -7.10 -23.73
CA THR A 166 7.80 -6.17 -23.24
C THR A 166 7.17 -5.43 -24.41
N TYR A 167 5.84 -5.27 -24.34
CA TYR A 167 5.05 -4.64 -25.38
C TYR A 167 4.20 -3.53 -24.78
N LEU A 168 4.14 -2.39 -25.47
CA LEU A 168 3.11 -1.38 -25.27
C LEU A 168 1.97 -1.65 -26.26
N ILE A 169 0.73 -1.58 -25.79
CA ILE A 169 -0.46 -1.88 -26.57
C ILE A 169 -1.34 -0.63 -26.67
N GLU A 170 -1.67 -0.22 -27.89
CA GLU A 170 -2.71 0.77 -28.19
C GLU A 170 -3.98 0.04 -28.65
N ALA A 171 -5.14 0.41 -28.10
CA ALA A 171 -6.44 -0.16 -28.47
C ALA A 171 -7.26 0.83 -29.30
N ASP A 172 -7.85 0.36 -30.41
CA ASP A 172 -8.79 1.10 -31.22
C ASP A 172 -10.22 0.96 -30.69
N ALA A 173 -10.71 2.00 -30.01
CA ALA A 173 -12.05 2.04 -29.41
C ALA A 173 -13.19 1.64 -30.35
N SER A 174 -13.04 1.84 -31.67
CA SER A 174 -14.06 1.50 -32.67
C SER A 174 -14.11 0.02 -33.04
N LYS A 175 -13.10 -0.76 -32.60
CA LYS A 175 -12.94 -2.18 -32.92
C LYS A 175 -12.92 -3.10 -31.68
N ILE A 176 -12.85 -2.53 -30.48
CA ILE A 176 -12.95 -3.31 -29.23
C ILE A 176 -14.31 -4.02 -29.26
N ALA A 177 -14.29 -5.36 -29.24
CA ALA A 177 -15.49 -6.14 -29.00
C ALA A 177 -15.77 -6.21 -27.49
N ASP A 178 -17.04 -6.24 -27.13
CA ASP A 178 -17.44 -6.77 -25.82
C ASP A 178 -17.05 -8.25 -25.77
N VAL A 179 -16.48 -8.70 -24.65
CA VAL A 179 -16.52 -10.13 -24.32
C VAL A 179 -18.01 -10.42 -24.08
N PRO A 180 -18.67 -11.31 -24.84
CA PRO A 180 -20.07 -11.59 -24.58
C PRO A 180 -20.18 -12.19 -23.18
N ALA A 181 -20.96 -11.59 -22.30
CA ALA A 181 -21.36 -12.22 -21.05
C ALA A 181 -22.26 -13.41 -21.41
N ARG A 182 -21.69 -14.62 -21.43
CA ARG A 182 -22.43 -15.86 -21.76
C ARG A 182 -22.98 -16.55 -20.51
N ASP A 183 -22.39 -16.24 -19.37
CA ASP A 183 -22.77 -16.62 -18.01
C ASP A 183 -22.79 -15.33 -17.16
N VAL A 184 -23.57 -15.30 -16.08
CA VAL A 184 -23.48 -14.23 -15.05
C VAL A 184 -22.15 -14.24 -14.29
N ASP A 185 -21.72 -13.06 -13.86
CA ASP A 185 -20.55 -12.78 -13.01
C ASP A 185 -20.92 -12.30 -11.58
N ALA A 186 -22.19 -11.95 -11.31
CA ALA A 186 -22.68 -11.68 -9.96
C ALA A 186 -23.60 -12.80 -9.45
N ILE A 187 -23.22 -13.55 -8.39
CA ILE A 187 -24.09 -14.59 -7.80
C ILE A 187 -24.53 -14.23 -6.36
N PRO A 188 -25.84 -14.06 -6.09
CA PRO A 188 -26.40 -13.88 -4.74
C PRO A 188 -25.84 -14.83 -3.67
N SER A 189 -25.33 -14.32 -2.55
CA SER A 189 -24.88 -15.17 -1.43
C SER A 189 -26.06 -15.89 -0.77
N PRO A 190 -26.02 -17.22 -0.56
CA PRO A 190 -27.10 -17.97 0.09
C PRO A 190 -27.45 -17.44 1.48
N THR A 191 -28.74 -17.22 1.72
CA THR A 191 -29.25 -16.74 3.02
C THR A 191 -29.29 -17.85 4.09
N MET A 192 -29.25 -17.46 5.36
CA MET A 192 -29.18 -18.39 6.50
C MET A 192 -30.48 -19.14 6.86
N GLU A 193 -31.41 -19.36 5.92
CA GLU A 193 -32.54 -20.28 6.19
C GLU A 193 -32.09 -21.76 6.25
N ASP A 194 -30.96 -22.10 5.62
CA ASP A 194 -30.33 -23.43 5.71
C ASP A 194 -29.25 -23.52 6.81
N ALA A 195 -29.68 -23.48 8.08
CA ALA A 195 -28.79 -23.59 9.25
C ALA A 195 -27.91 -24.88 9.27
N ALA A 196 -28.30 -25.92 8.52
CA ALA A 196 -27.52 -27.14 8.33
C ALA A 196 -26.26 -26.94 7.45
N LEU A 197 -26.34 -26.09 6.41
CA LEU A 197 -25.23 -25.75 5.51
C LEU A 197 -24.14 -24.99 6.28
N VAL A 198 -24.54 -23.88 6.90
CA VAL A 198 -23.64 -22.97 7.63
C VAL A 198 -22.91 -23.71 8.76
N SER A 199 -23.60 -24.56 9.50
CA SER A 199 -22.95 -25.35 10.57
C SER A 199 -22.00 -26.43 10.03
N THR A 200 -22.18 -26.91 8.80
CA THR A 200 -21.32 -27.92 8.17
C THR A 200 -20.08 -27.31 7.56
N ILE A 201 -20.21 -26.19 6.84
CA ILE A 201 -19.06 -25.42 6.34
C ILE A 201 -18.22 -24.91 7.52
N LYS A 202 -18.85 -24.36 8.57
CA LYS A 202 -18.13 -23.96 9.79
C LYS A 202 -17.46 -25.14 10.51
N ARG A 203 -18.00 -26.37 10.44
CA ARG A 203 -17.32 -27.59 10.97
C ARG A 203 -16.13 -28.06 10.11
N ALA A 204 -16.11 -27.76 8.82
CA ALA A 204 -14.96 -28.04 7.95
C ALA A 204 -13.83 -27.01 8.13
N ALA A 205 -14.17 -25.74 8.40
CA ALA A 205 -13.20 -24.67 8.64
C ALA A 205 -12.71 -24.58 10.10
N ALA A 206 -13.51 -24.96 11.10
CA ALA A 206 -13.18 -24.80 12.52
C ALA A 206 -12.17 -25.84 13.03
N SER A 207 -10.88 -25.61 12.72
CA SER A 207 -9.74 -26.12 13.48
C SER A 207 -8.81 -25.00 13.99
N ALA A 208 -9.28 -23.74 13.98
CA ALA A 208 -8.63 -22.58 14.59
C ALA A 208 -9.64 -21.44 14.88
N ALA A 209 -9.18 -20.40 15.60
CA ALA A 209 -9.79 -19.10 15.90
C ALA A 209 -10.96 -19.02 16.93
N GLN A 210 -10.81 -18.05 17.86
CA GLN A 210 -11.80 -17.59 18.84
C GLN A 210 -12.63 -16.41 18.29
N ARG A 211 -13.74 -16.07 18.95
CA ARG A 211 -14.70 -15.03 18.51
C ARG A 211 -14.76 -13.86 19.48
N THR A 212 -14.95 -12.66 18.94
CA THR A 212 -15.43 -11.46 19.63
C THR A 212 -16.60 -10.84 18.84
N THR A 213 -17.36 -9.93 19.45
CA THR A 213 -18.66 -9.45 18.96
C THR A 213 -18.66 -7.94 18.69
N ALA A 214 -19.27 -7.54 17.56
CA ALA A 214 -19.26 -6.17 17.06
C ALA A 214 -20.05 -5.14 17.92
N GLY A 215 -19.62 -3.88 17.83
CA GLY A 215 -20.35 -2.68 18.25
C GLY A 215 -20.26 -1.61 17.14
N ALA A 216 -21.25 -0.72 17.05
CA ALA A 216 -21.42 0.18 15.91
C ALA A 216 -20.31 1.25 15.76
N GLN A 217 -19.85 1.48 14.53
CA GLN A 217 -18.87 2.51 14.16
C GLN A 217 -19.50 3.89 13.85
N PRO A 218 -18.82 5.00 14.19
CA PRO A 218 -18.99 6.31 13.55
C PRO A 218 -18.09 6.46 12.30
N ALA A 219 -18.21 7.58 11.57
CA ALA A 219 -17.62 7.73 10.24
C ALA A 219 -16.28 8.51 10.17
N ALA A 220 -15.44 8.08 9.22
CA ALA A 220 -14.35 8.78 8.49
C ALA A 220 -13.05 9.17 9.22
N ALA A 221 -11.91 8.59 8.77
CA ALA A 221 -10.87 9.29 7.98
C ALA A 221 -9.60 8.41 7.85
N GLY A 222 -9.31 7.90 6.65
CA GLY A 222 -8.08 7.14 6.35
C GLY A 222 -8.23 5.62 6.28
N VAL A 223 -7.21 4.94 5.72
CA VAL A 223 -7.08 3.46 5.79
C VAL A 223 -6.92 3.04 7.28
N THR A 224 -7.17 1.78 7.64
CA THR A 224 -6.96 1.13 8.96
C THR A 224 -6.89 -0.38 8.74
N ALA A 225 -6.47 -1.23 9.70
CA ALA A 225 -6.82 -2.66 9.57
C ALA A 225 -8.34 -2.86 9.58
N ALA A 226 -9.08 -2.03 10.31
CA ALA A 226 -10.54 -2.03 10.34
C ALA A 226 -11.22 -1.67 9.00
N ASN A 227 -10.47 -1.26 7.97
CA ASN A 227 -10.95 -1.15 6.58
C ASN A 227 -9.94 -1.72 5.55
N THR A 228 -8.99 -2.54 6.01
CA THR A 228 -8.08 -3.28 5.14
C THR A 228 -8.57 -4.71 5.01
N VAL A 229 -8.82 -5.14 3.78
CA VAL A 229 -9.28 -6.50 3.48
C VAL A 229 -8.09 -7.37 3.11
N ASP A 230 -7.87 -8.45 3.86
CA ASP A 230 -6.81 -9.39 3.56
C ASP A 230 -7.17 -10.29 2.37
N LEU A 231 -6.36 -10.21 1.32
CA LEU A 231 -6.55 -10.92 0.06
C LEU A 231 -5.48 -11.98 -0.15
N LEU A 232 -5.92 -13.20 -0.42
CA LEU A 232 -5.09 -14.31 -0.90
C LEU A 232 -5.41 -14.62 -2.37
N LEU A 233 -4.39 -14.62 -3.22
CA LEU A 233 -4.53 -14.91 -4.65
C LEU A 233 -3.98 -16.30 -5.01
N GLY A 234 -4.87 -17.23 -5.32
CA GLY A 234 -4.51 -18.47 -6.01
C GLY A 234 -4.39 -18.22 -7.51
N TYR A 235 -3.46 -18.87 -8.21
CA TYR A 235 -3.33 -18.71 -9.67
C TYR A 235 -3.07 -20.02 -10.42
N SER A 236 -3.67 -20.18 -11.60
CA SER A 236 -3.53 -21.42 -12.40
C SER A 236 -2.12 -21.61 -12.98
N SER A 237 -1.74 -22.87 -13.20
CA SER A 237 -0.45 -23.21 -13.84
C SER A 237 -0.35 -22.69 -15.28
N THR A 238 -1.48 -22.61 -15.99
CA THR A 238 -1.62 -21.96 -17.30
C THR A 238 -1.40 -20.45 -17.24
N PHE A 239 -1.97 -19.76 -16.24
CA PHE A 239 -1.74 -18.32 -16.01
C PHE A 239 -0.25 -18.03 -15.80
N ALA A 240 0.42 -18.79 -14.92
CA ALA A 240 1.84 -18.62 -14.67
C ALA A 240 2.69 -18.93 -15.91
N THR A 241 2.44 -20.05 -16.59
CA THR A 241 3.20 -20.46 -17.78
C THR A 241 3.14 -19.40 -18.89
N ARG A 242 1.96 -18.83 -19.13
CA ARG A 242 1.75 -17.78 -20.14
C ARG A 242 2.56 -16.51 -19.86
N LEU A 243 2.77 -16.18 -18.58
CA LEU A 243 3.48 -14.99 -18.12
C LEU A 243 4.98 -15.24 -17.83
N GLY A 244 5.52 -16.41 -18.17
CA GLY A 244 6.94 -16.73 -17.99
C GLY A 244 7.30 -17.37 -16.64
N GLY A 245 6.31 -17.93 -15.94
CA GLY A 245 6.44 -18.59 -14.64
C GLY A 245 6.01 -17.70 -13.46
N ASP A 246 6.24 -18.18 -12.25
CA ASP A 246 5.70 -17.59 -11.02
C ASP A 246 6.12 -16.13 -10.79
N SER A 247 7.32 -15.73 -11.23
CA SER A 247 7.77 -14.32 -11.15
C SER A 247 6.87 -13.38 -11.96
N GLY A 248 6.55 -13.75 -13.21
CA GLY A 248 5.63 -12.99 -14.06
C GLY A 248 4.18 -13.04 -13.55
N ALA A 249 3.75 -14.20 -13.04
CA ALA A 249 2.46 -14.36 -12.38
C ALA A 249 2.31 -13.39 -11.18
N ASN A 250 3.26 -13.42 -10.24
CA ASN A 250 3.24 -12.54 -9.06
C ASN A 250 3.31 -11.05 -9.44
N THR A 251 4.05 -10.68 -10.48
CA THR A 251 4.07 -9.29 -10.97
C THR A 251 2.69 -8.86 -11.49
N ARG A 252 1.98 -9.74 -12.22
CA ARG A 252 0.62 -9.46 -12.72
C ARG A 252 -0.40 -9.39 -11.59
N LEU A 253 -0.33 -10.30 -10.62
CA LEU A 253 -1.21 -10.32 -9.46
C LEU A 253 -1.04 -9.05 -8.61
N GLN A 254 0.21 -8.64 -8.36
CA GLN A 254 0.50 -7.38 -7.66
C GLN A 254 -0.07 -6.17 -8.41
N PHE A 255 0.14 -6.10 -9.72
CA PHE A 255 -0.44 -5.04 -10.57
C PHE A 255 -1.97 -4.97 -10.46
N MET A 256 -2.66 -6.10 -10.40
CA MET A 256 -4.13 -6.15 -10.25
C MET A 256 -4.58 -5.65 -8.87
N VAL A 257 -3.85 -5.98 -7.80
CA VAL A 257 -4.11 -5.48 -6.43
C VAL A 257 -3.87 -3.98 -6.34
N ASP A 258 -2.74 -3.49 -6.88
CA ASP A 258 -2.40 -2.07 -6.84
C ASP A 258 -3.38 -1.24 -7.71
N THR A 259 -3.85 -1.80 -8.83
CA THR A 259 -4.96 -1.23 -9.63
C THR A 259 -6.26 -1.17 -8.82
N THR A 260 -6.56 -2.18 -8.01
CA THR A 260 -7.75 -2.18 -7.14
C THR A 260 -7.66 -1.12 -6.04
N ASN A 261 -6.47 -0.93 -5.45
CA ASN A 261 -6.22 0.09 -4.44
C ASN A 261 -6.30 1.52 -5.02
N ASP A 262 -5.75 1.75 -6.21
CA ASP A 262 -5.90 3.03 -6.92
C ASP A 262 -7.38 3.33 -7.22
N ILE A 263 -8.17 2.33 -7.61
CA ILE A 263 -9.62 2.48 -7.83
C ILE A 263 -10.34 2.86 -6.53
N LEU A 264 -10.06 2.20 -5.40
CA LEU A 264 -10.65 2.54 -4.10
C LEU A 264 -10.32 3.99 -3.70
N ALA A 265 -9.04 4.36 -3.71
CA ALA A 265 -8.59 5.71 -3.37
C ALA A 265 -9.20 6.76 -4.32
N SER A 266 -9.27 6.45 -5.62
CA SER A 266 -9.89 7.31 -6.64
C SER A 266 -11.38 7.48 -6.48
N SER A 267 -12.04 6.48 -5.88
CA SER A 267 -13.46 6.50 -5.53
C SER A 267 -13.74 7.23 -4.22
N LEU A 268 -12.73 7.81 -3.55
CA LEU A 268 -12.84 8.33 -2.17
C LEU A 268 -13.40 7.29 -1.19
N VAL A 269 -12.92 6.05 -1.34
CA VAL A 269 -13.15 4.95 -0.39
C VAL A 269 -11.85 4.77 0.40
N ASP A 270 -11.87 5.26 1.64
CA ASP A 270 -10.78 5.08 2.60
C ASP A 270 -10.73 3.58 3.02
N ALA A 271 -10.02 2.76 2.23
CA ALA A 271 -9.87 1.32 2.41
C ALA A 271 -8.67 0.79 1.59
N GLN A 272 -8.16 -0.38 1.98
CA GLN A 272 -7.07 -1.05 1.25
C GLN A 272 -7.37 -2.55 1.05
N ILE A 273 -6.93 -3.09 -0.08
CA ILE A 273 -6.79 -4.52 -0.32
C ILE A 273 -5.33 -4.89 -0.08
N ARG A 274 -5.07 -5.74 0.92
CA ARG A 274 -3.72 -6.14 1.33
C ARG A 274 -3.43 -7.56 0.85
N LEU A 275 -2.45 -7.71 -0.04
CA LEU A 275 -2.04 -9.02 -0.55
C LEU A 275 -1.24 -9.78 0.51
N VAL A 276 -1.91 -10.64 1.29
CA VAL A 276 -1.28 -11.44 2.35
C VAL A 276 -0.62 -12.71 1.84
N GLY A 277 -0.92 -13.13 0.62
CA GLY A 277 -0.22 -14.24 -0.01
C GLY A 277 -0.63 -14.51 -1.46
N THR A 278 0.24 -15.24 -2.15
CA THR A 278 0.00 -15.79 -3.48
C THR A 278 0.33 -17.28 -3.49
N MET A 279 -0.40 -18.10 -4.25
CA MET A 279 -0.16 -19.54 -4.31
C MET A 279 -0.43 -20.10 -5.73
N PRO A 280 0.50 -20.86 -6.33
CA PRO A 280 0.20 -21.61 -7.54
C PRO A 280 -0.79 -22.74 -7.23
N VAL A 281 -1.79 -22.89 -8.10
CA VAL A 281 -2.88 -23.85 -7.97
C VAL A 281 -2.90 -24.73 -9.22
N ASP A 282 -2.84 -26.05 -9.03
CA ASP A 282 -2.94 -27.02 -10.12
C ASP A 282 -4.41 -27.23 -10.53
N TYR A 283 -5.02 -26.17 -11.06
CA TYR A 283 -6.40 -26.11 -11.53
C TYR A 283 -6.44 -25.84 -13.03
N ALA A 284 -7.26 -26.61 -13.75
CA ALA A 284 -7.36 -26.50 -15.20
C ALA A 284 -8.30 -25.36 -15.61
N ASP A 285 -7.92 -24.56 -16.61
CA ASP A 285 -8.68 -23.40 -17.08
C ASP A 285 -9.85 -23.73 -18.05
N THR A 286 -10.36 -24.97 -18.00
CA THR A 286 -11.25 -25.57 -19.02
C THR A 286 -12.73 -25.68 -18.61
N ASN A 287 -13.18 -24.93 -17.61
CA ASN A 287 -14.58 -24.87 -17.17
C ASN A 287 -15.02 -23.42 -16.91
N THR A 288 -16.33 -23.20 -16.78
CA THR A 288 -16.89 -21.88 -16.53
C THR A 288 -16.44 -21.32 -15.19
N ASN A 289 -16.36 -20.00 -15.09
CA ASN A 289 -15.96 -19.34 -13.85
C ASN A 289 -16.96 -19.62 -12.70
N ILE A 290 -18.26 -19.76 -13.00
CA ILE A 290 -19.29 -20.20 -12.04
C ILE A 290 -18.94 -21.55 -11.39
N ASN A 291 -18.56 -22.55 -12.20
CA ASN A 291 -18.18 -23.87 -11.67
C ASN A 291 -16.91 -23.79 -10.80
N ALA A 292 -15.92 -23.00 -11.24
CA ALA A 292 -14.71 -22.75 -10.46
C ALA A 292 -15.00 -22.05 -9.13
N LEU A 293 -15.96 -21.11 -9.08
CA LEU A 293 -16.38 -20.43 -7.85
C LEU A 293 -17.07 -21.41 -6.89
N PHE A 294 -17.97 -22.26 -7.37
CA PHE A 294 -18.63 -23.26 -6.53
C PHE A 294 -17.64 -24.29 -5.96
N GLU A 295 -16.71 -24.79 -6.79
CA GLU A 295 -15.65 -25.69 -6.37
C GLU A 295 -14.66 -25.02 -5.39
N LEU A 296 -14.30 -23.76 -5.62
CA LEU A 296 -13.46 -22.95 -4.73
C LEU A 296 -14.16 -22.70 -3.39
N THR A 297 -15.47 -22.46 -3.40
CA THR A 297 -16.28 -22.23 -2.19
C THR A 297 -16.56 -23.54 -1.44
N GLY A 298 -16.52 -24.69 -2.12
CA GLY A 298 -16.87 -26.00 -1.56
C GLY A 298 -18.38 -26.19 -1.45
N VAL A 299 -19.10 -25.79 -2.49
CA VAL A 299 -20.55 -25.99 -2.60
C VAL A 299 -20.93 -26.58 -3.95
N THR A 300 -22.15 -27.08 -4.03
CA THR A 300 -22.84 -27.34 -5.30
C THR A 300 -24.23 -26.71 -5.20
N CYS A 301 -24.54 -25.85 -6.16
CA CYS A 301 -25.78 -25.07 -6.15
C CYS A 301 -26.74 -25.58 -7.22
N ALA A 302 -28.00 -25.76 -6.83
CA ALA A 302 -29.08 -26.07 -7.75
C ALA A 302 -29.47 -24.81 -8.54
N ASN A 303 -30.03 -25.03 -9.73
CA ASN A 303 -30.60 -24.01 -10.60
C ASN A 303 -29.61 -23.02 -11.25
N ALA A 304 -28.32 -23.37 -11.39
CA ALA A 304 -27.38 -22.69 -12.29
C ALA A 304 -27.04 -23.44 -13.62
N PRO A 305 -27.93 -24.24 -14.26
CA PRO A 305 -27.60 -24.91 -15.53
C PRO A 305 -27.71 -23.94 -16.71
N GLY A 306 -26.57 -23.43 -17.19
CA GLY A 306 -26.50 -22.62 -18.41
C GLY A 306 -26.45 -21.10 -18.19
N GLY A 307 -25.89 -20.65 -17.07
CA GLY A 307 -25.44 -19.26 -16.92
C GLY A 307 -26.49 -18.25 -16.44
N GLN A 308 -27.77 -18.62 -16.35
CA GLN A 308 -28.84 -17.77 -15.80
C GLN A 308 -29.15 -18.15 -14.35
N LEU A 309 -29.40 -17.14 -13.51
CA LEU A 309 -29.86 -17.30 -12.13
C LEU A 309 -31.39 -17.30 -12.07
N PRO A 310 -32.01 -18.02 -11.12
CA PRO A 310 -33.42 -17.84 -10.80
C PRO A 310 -33.60 -16.59 -9.93
N ASP A 311 -34.71 -15.89 -10.14
CA ASP A 311 -35.27 -14.75 -9.39
C ASP A 311 -35.35 -14.94 -7.85
N ARG A 312 -35.15 -16.16 -7.34
CA ARG A 312 -35.05 -16.49 -5.89
C ARG A 312 -33.63 -16.74 -5.38
N GLY A 313 -32.62 -16.50 -6.21
CA GLY A 313 -31.22 -16.83 -5.94
C GLY A 313 -30.92 -18.33 -5.99
N VAL A 314 -29.69 -18.68 -5.62
CA VAL A 314 -29.18 -20.06 -5.68
C VAL A 314 -29.37 -20.83 -4.36
N THR A 315 -29.82 -22.08 -4.46
CA THR A 315 -29.86 -23.01 -3.31
C THR A 315 -28.63 -23.90 -3.33
N CYS A 316 -27.73 -23.73 -2.35
CA CYS A 316 -26.44 -24.41 -2.30
C CYS A 316 -26.35 -25.49 -1.22
N SER A 317 -25.60 -26.55 -1.51
CA SER A 317 -25.30 -27.66 -0.60
C SER A 317 -23.77 -27.80 -0.43
N PRO A 318 -23.24 -28.34 0.69
CA PRO A 318 -21.81 -28.45 0.87
C PRO A 318 -21.23 -29.54 -0.04
N ALA A 319 -20.10 -29.26 -0.68
CA ALA A 319 -19.42 -30.15 -1.60
C ALA A 319 -17.93 -30.28 -1.27
N THR A 320 -17.34 -31.42 -1.63
CA THR A 320 -15.90 -31.65 -1.47
C THR A 320 -15.12 -30.81 -2.48
N ARG A 321 -14.31 -29.85 -2.02
CA ARG A 321 -13.41 -29.07 -2.90
C ARG A 321 -12.44 -30.01 -3.63
N PRO A 322 -12.12 -29.77 -4.92
CA PRO A 322 -11.01 -30.45 -5.61
C PRO A 322 -9.71 -30.32 -4.81
N ALA A 323 -8.83 -31.33 -4.87
CA ALA A 323 -7.61 -31.37 -4.07
C ALA A 323 -6.72 -30.11 -4.25
N ALA A 324 -6.64 -29.58 -5.47
CA ALA A 324 -5.93 -28.34 -5.77
C ALA A 324 -6.51 -27.09 -5.08
N LEU A 325 -7.82 -27.05 -4.82
CA LEU A 325 -8.49 -25.93 -4.16
C LEU A 325 -8.55 -26.11 -2.63
N GLN A 326 -8.30 -27.32 -2.10
CA GLN A 326 -8.18 -27.56 -0.66
C GLN A 326 -6.94 -26.88 -0.05
N THR A 327 -5.81 -26.82 -0.78
CA THR A 327 -4.61 -26.13 -0.32
C THR A 327 -4.81 -24.62 -0.27
N LEU A 328 -5.44 -24.03 -1.28
CA LEU A 328 -5.81 -22.61 -1.29
C LEU A 328 -6.83 -22.29 -0.18
N ALA A 329 -7.79 -23.18 0.07
CA ALA A 329 -8.74 -23.08 1.17
C ALA A 329 -8.05 -23.09 2.54
N ALA A 330 -7.09 -23.99 2.75
CA ALA A 330 -6.31 -24.05 3.99
C ALA A 330 -5.40 -22.83 4.14
N ALA A 331 -4.80 -22.36 3.05
CA ALA A 331 -3.95 -21.17 3.02
C ALA A 331 -4.71 -19.91 3.48
N ARG A 332 -6.00 -19.78 3.15
CA ARG A 332 -6.88 -18.71 3.67
C ARG A 332 -6.87 -18.66 5.19
N GLU A 333 -7.08 -19.80 5.84
CA GLU A 333 -7.16 -19.90 7.30
C GLU A 333 -5.78 -19.71 7.97
N THR A 334 -4.69 -20.13 7.32
CA THR A 334 -3.32 -19.93 7.86
C THR A 334 -2.77 -18.52 7.66
N LEU A 335 -3.30 -17.74 6.72
CA LEU A 335 -2.88 -16.36 6.44
C LEU A 335 -3.87 -15.32 6.97
N GLY A 336 -5.03 -15.75 7.47
CA GLY A 336 -6.07 -14.83 7.95
C GLY A 336 -6.81 -14.10 6.84
N ALA A 337 -6.84 -14.64 5.61
CA ALA A 337 -7.38 -13.91 4.47
C ALA A 337 -8.91 -13.79 4.49
N ASP A 338 -9.41 -12.57 4.53
CA ASP A 338 -10.83 -12.23 4.44
C ASP A 338 -11.42 -12.66 3.10
N LEU A 339 -10.73 -12.37 2.00
CA LEU A 339 -11.15 -12.73 0.64
C LEU A 339 -10.10 -13.60 -0.07
N VAL A 340 -10.57 -14.47 -0.96
CA VAL A 340 -9.72 -15.34 -1.77
C VAL A 340 -10.18 -15.33 -3.21
N VAL A 341 -9.27 -15.05 -4.14
CA VAL A 341 -9.57 -15.09 -5.57
C VAL A 341 -8.71 -16.13 -6.28
N LEU A 342 -9.32 -16.94 -7.14
CA LEU A 342 -8.62 -17.80 -8.08
C LEU A 342 -8.46 -17.08 -9.42
N VAL A 343 -7.22 -16.79 -9.79
CA VAL A 343 -6.86 -16.10 -11.05
C VAL A 343 -6.46 -17.10 -12.13
N ARG A 344 -7.05 -16.97 -13.30
CA ARG A 344 -6.99 -17.95 -14.40
C ARG A 344 -6.60 -17.29 -15.72
N THR A 345 -6.15 -18.07 -16.70
CA THR A 345 -6.06 -17.60 -18.08
C THR A 345 -7.45 -17.64 -18.69
N PHE A 346 -7.93 -16.52 -19.24
CA PHE A 346 -9.20 -16.51 -19.96
C PHE A 346 -9.14 -17.41 -21.21
N GLN A 347 -10.13 -18.31 -21.32
CA GLN A 347 -10.39 -19.17 -22.46
C GLN A 347 -11.85 -18.96 -22.90
N ALA A 348 -12.02 -18.52 -24.14
CA ALA A 348 -13.32 -18.32 -24.76
C ALA A 348 -13.60 -19.45 -25.77
N PRO A 349 -14.76 -20.13 -25.68
CA PRO A 349 -15.93 -19.80 -24.85
C PRO A 349 -15.93 -20.42 -23.43
N GLU A 350 -14.90 -21.19 -23.05
CA GLU A 350 -14.93 -22.13 -21.91
C GLU A 350 -15.20 -21.49 -20.54
N ASN A 351 -14.75 -20.26 -20.29
CA ASN A 351 -14.90 -19.61 -18.98
C ASN A 351 -16.23 -18.84 -18.80
N GLY A 352 -16.97 -18.57 -19.87
CA GLY A 352 -18.29 -17.91 -19.85
C GLY A 352 -18.25 -16.38 -19.71
N SER A 353 -17.45 -15.88 -18.78
CA SER A 353 -17.34 -14.48 -18.36
C SER A 353 -15.88 -14.12 -18.02
N CYS A 354 -15.58 -12.84 -17.75
CA CYS A 354 -14.24 -12.43 -17.31
C CYS A 354 -13.96 -12.68 -15.82
N GLY A 355 -14.98 -12.98 -15.01
CA GLY A 355 -14.84 -13.46 -13.65
C GLY A 355 -16.19 -13.89 -13.08
N VAL A 356 -16.24 -14.16 -11.78
CA VAL A 356 -17.50 -14.25 -11.03
C VAL A 356 -17.24 -14.06 -9.53
N GLY A 357 -18.09 -13.30 -8.87
CA GLY A 357 -18.07 -13.07 -7.43
C GLY A 357 -19.38 -13.47 -6.76
N TRP A 358 -19.29 -13.90 -5.50
CA TRP A 358 -20.47 -13.90 -4.63
C TRP A 358 -20.85 -12.46 -4.27
N LEU A 359 -22.09 -12.07 -4.56
CA LEU A 359 -22.70 -10.83 -4.12
C LEU A 359 -23.12 -10.97 -2.65
N ASN A 360 -22.24 -10.53 -1.74
CA ASN A 360 -22.51 -10.59 -0.30
C ASN A 360 -23.47 -9.47 0.13
N GLY A 361 -24.30 -9.73 1.13
CA GLY A 361 -25.33 -8.77 1.55
C GLY A 361 -26.43 -8.51 0.50
N ASN A 362 -26.53 -9.33 -0.55
CA ASN A 362 -27.53 -9.14 -1.61
C ASN A 362 -28.97 -9.06 -1.05
N GLY A 363 -29.81 -8.30 -1.72
CA GLY A 363 -31.14 -7.96 -1.22
C GLY A 363 -31.13 -7.03 -0.01
N GLN A 364 -30.21 -6.06 -0.02
CA GLN A 364 -30.12 -4.99 0.98
C GLN A 364 -29.93 -5.51 2.41
N ARG A 365 -29.22 -6.63 2.54
CA ARG A 365 -28.85 -7.24 3.81
C ARG A 365 -27.52 -6.66 4.30
N PRO A 366 -27.34 -6.46 5.62
CA PRO A 366 -26.01 -6.24 6.18
C PRO A 366 -25.09 -7.40 5.81
N ILE A 367 -23.83 -7.10 5.48
CA ILE A 367 -22.77 -8.10 5.41
C ILE A 367 -22.33 -8.44 6.83
N ASP A 368 -22.27 -9.72 7.19
CA ASP A 368 -21.76 -10.17 8.49
C ASP A 368 -21.00 -11.50 8.42
N SER A 369 -20.65 -12.07 9.58
CA SER A 369 -20.01 -13.40 9.75
C SER A 369 -20.75 -14.61 9.10
N ALA A 370 -21.95 -14.39 8.57
CA ALA A 370 -22.73 -15.30 7.73
C ALA A 370 -22.24 -15.32 6.27
N ASP A 371 -21.79 -14.17 5.74
CA ASP A 371 -21.27 -14.02 4.38
C ASP A 371 -19.79 -14.44 4.28
N ALA A 372 -19.05 -14.47 5.38
CA ALA A 372 -17.62 -14.87 5.41
C ALA A 372 -17.26 -16.21 4.69
N PRO A 373 -18.10 -17.27 4.69
CA PRO A 373 -17.88 -18.47 3.88
C PRO A 373 -17.93 -18.25 2.37
N PHE A 374 -18.55 -17.16 1.91
CA PHE A 374 -18.72 -16.74 0.51
C PHE A 374 -17.76 -15.59 0.13
N GLY A 375 -16.77 -15.27 0.97
CA GLY A 375 -15.62 -14.41 0.61
C GLY A 375 -14.68 -15.10 -0.39
N TYR A 376 -15.19 -15.39 -1.59
CA TYR A 376 -14.50 -16.03 -2.70
C TYR A 376 -14.93 -15.38 -4.03
N ALA A 377 -14.00 -15.29 -4.97
CA ALA A 377 -14.28 -14.96 -6.36
C ALA A 377 -13.34 -15.72 -7.33
N VAL A 378 -13.62 -15.64 -8.63
CA VAL A 378 -12.76 -16.13 -9.71
C VAL A 378 -12.53 -15.01 -10.71
N VAL A 379 -11.29 -14.80 -11.14
CA VAL A 379 -10.93 -13.79 -12.15
C VAL A 379 -10.22 -14.47 -13.31
N SER A 380 -10.65 -14.18 -14.54
CA SER A 380 -9.96 -14.56 -15.75
C SER A 380 -9.19 -13.38 -16.32
N ASP A 381 -7.92 -13.60 -16.62
CA ASP A 381 -7.02 -12.59 -17.16
C ASP A 381 -6.66 -12.91 -18.62
N THR A 382 -6.74 -11.92 -19.50
CA THR A 382 -6.37 -12.07 -20.92
C THR A 382 -4.92 -11.70 -21.26
N SER A 383 -4.15 -11.10 -20.35
CA SER A 383 -2.85 -10.48 -20.67
C SER A 383 -1.84 -11.42 -21.35
N GLY A 384 -1.12 -10.89 -22.35
CA GLY A 384 -0.04 -11.60 -23.02
C GLY A 384 -0.43 -12.47 -24.22
N ASN A 385 -0.03 -13.74 -24.25
CA ASN A 385 -0.15 -14.57 -25.48
C ASN A 385 -1.59 -14.87 -25.92
N THR A 386 -2.57 -14.81 -25.01
CA THR A 386 -4.01 -14.99 -25.28
C THR A 386 -4.77 -13.67 -25.42
N PHE A 387 -4.06 -12.59 -25.77
CA PHE A 387 -4.61 -11.23 -25.90
C PHE A 387 -4.63 -10.78 -27.37
N PRO A 388 -5.79 -10.38 -27.92
CA PRO A 388 -7.15 -10.67 -27.44
C PRO A 388 -7.54 -12.15 -27.65
N ASP A 389 -8.74 -12.53 -27.22
CA ASP A 389 -9.36 -13.82 -27.56
C ASP A 389 -9.63 -13.95 -29.09
N PRO A 390 -10.06 -15.13 -29.59
CA PRO A 390 -10.32 -15.35 -31.02
C PRO A 390 -11.45 -14.50 -31.63
N GLU A 391 -12.35 -13.95 -30.83
CA GLU A 391 -13.45 -13.06 -31.23
C GLU A 391 -13.07 -11.57 -31.12
N GLY A 392 -11.96 -11.25 -30.46
CA GLY A 392 -11.39 -9.91 -30.29
C GLY A 392 -11.59 -9.29 -28.90
N GLY A 393 -12.18 -10.03 -27.97
CA GLY A 393 -12.46 -9.60 -26.59
C GLY A 393 -11.23 -9.62 -25.68
N THR A 394 -11.28 -8.81 -24.62
CA THR A 394 -10.31 -8.79 -23.51
C THR A 394 -11.01 -8.52 -22.19
N CYS A 395 -10.51 -9.14 -21.12
CA CYS A 395 -10.86 -8.79 -19.75
C CYS A 395 -10.09 -7.54 -19.31
N ARG A 396 -10.77 -6.62 -18.62
CA ARG A 396 -10.20 -5.32 -18.25
C ARG A 396 -9.18 -5.46 -17.11
N ASN A 397 -8.27 -4.50 -17.00
CA ASN A 397 -7.28 -4.47 -15.92
C ASN A 397 -7.88 -4.24 -14.52
N ASP A 398 -9.11 -3.73 -14.43
CA ASP A 398 -9.86 -3.55 -13.20
C ASP A 398 -10.82 -4.71 -12.86
N ASN A 399 -10.75 -5.85 -13.56
CA ASN A 399 -11.62 -6.99 -13.27
C ASN A 399 -11.45 -7.54 -11.85
N LEU A 400 -10.27 -7.44 -11.24
CA LEU A 400 -10.11 -7.83 -9.83
C LEU A 400 -10.93 -6.93 -8.90
N ALA A 401 -10.94 -5.62 -9.16
CA ALA A 401 -11.77 -4.69 -8.41
C ALA A 401 -13.26 -4.99 -8.60
N HIS A 402 -13.68 -5.31 -9.83
CA HIS A 402 -15.05 -5.71 -10.15
C HIS A 402 -15.53 -6.90 -9.28
N GLU A 403 -14.83 -8.03 -9.32
CA GLU A 403 -15.25 -9.22 -8.55
C GLU A 403 -15.20 -9.02 -7.03
N LEU A 404 -14.20 -8.28 -6.56
CA LEU A 404 -14.12 -7.90 -5.13
C LEU A 404 -15.27 -6.96 -4.76
N GLY A 405 -15.73 -6.11 -5.67
CA GLY A 405 -16.93 -5.28 -5.53
C GLY A 405 -18.17 -6.11 -5.18
N HIS A 406 -18.41 -7.23 -5.87
CA HIS A 406 -19.48 -8.17 -5.51
C HIS A 406 -19.27 -8.76 -4.11
N ASN A 407 -18.06 -9.23 -3.79
CA ASN A 407 -17.73 -9.74 -2.45
C ASN A 407 -17.90 -8.68 -1.33
N MET A 408 -17.79 -7.39 -1.66
CA MET A 408 -18.03 -6.25 -0.78
C MET A 408 -19.45 -5.66 -0.90
N GLY A 409 -20.36 -6.33 -1.61
CA GLY A 409 -21.80 -6.05 -1.65
C GLY A 409 -22.26 -5.01 -2.67
N ILE A 410 -21.52 -4.81 -3.77
CA ILE A 410 -21.89 -3.94 -4.88
C ILE A 410 -22.42 -4.80 -6.03
N ALA A 411 -23.65 -4.53 -6.47
CA ALA A 411 -24.23 -5.12 -7.67
C ALA A 411 -23.74 -4.37 -8.93
N HIS A 412 -24.12 -4.86 -10.10
CA HIS A 412 -23.87 -4.20 -11.38
C HIS A 412 -24.48 -2.81 -11.50
N ASP A 413 -24.38 -2.15 -12.66
CA ASP A 413 -25.33 -1.08 -12.98
C ASP A 413 -26.77 -1.61 -13.07
N ARG A 414 -27.77 -0.75 -12.86
CA ARG A 414 -29.16 -1.19 -12.68
C ARG A 414 -29.77 -1.87 -13.91
N ASP A 415 -29.40 -1.48 -15.14
CA ASP A 415 -29.93 -2.15 -16.34
C ASP A 415 -29.28 -3.51 -16.60
N ALA A 416 -28.10 -3.75 -16.01
CA ALA A 416 -27.40 -5.03 -16.06
C ALA A 416 -27.92 -5.98 -14.97
N ALA A 417 -28.06 -5.50 -13.73
CA ALA A 417 -28.60 -6.28 -12.61
C ALA A 417 -30.00 -6.86 -12.90
N ASP A 418 -30.87 -6.07 -13.54
CA ASP A 418 -32.20 -6.46 -14.08
C ASP A 418 -32.14 -7.63 -15.09
N ARG A 419 -31.02 -7.75 -15.83
CA ARG A 419 -30.84 -8.76 -16.89
C ARG A 419 -30.12 -10.01 -16.44
N ASP A 420 -29.47 -9.97 -15.28
CA ASP A 420 -28.76 -11.12 -14.73
C ASP A 420 -29.74 -12.21 -14.22
N SER A 421 -31.03 -11.85 -14.00
CA SER A 421 -32.06 -12.78 -13.49
C SER A 421 -33.41 -12.83 -14.23
N ASP A 422 -33.69 -12.05 -15.29
CA ASP A 422 -35.00 -12.10 -16.01
C ASP A 422 -35.29 -13.50 -16.60
N SER A 423 -35.94 -14.34 -15.80
CA SER A 423 -36.26 -15.73 -16.09
C SER A 423 -37.77 -16.03 -16.08
N ASP A 424 -38.59 -15.13 -15.53
CA ASP A 424 -40.04 -15.26 -15.44
C ASP A 424 -40.83 -14.32 -16.40
N GLY A 425 -40.18 -13.29 -16.95
CA GLY A 425 -40.78 -12.34 -17.90
C GLY A 425 -41.88 -11.48 -17.28
N ASP A 426 -41.76 -11.12 -16.01
CA ASP A 426 -42.63 -10.17 -15.32
C ASP A 426 -42.34 -8.69 -15.75
N ALA A 427 -42.85 -7.69 -15.03
CA ALA A 427 -42.76 -6.28 -15.41
C ALA A 427 -42.16 -5.39 -14.31
N ILE A 428 -41.29 -5.94 -13.46
CA ILE A 428 -40.62 -5.25 -12.35
C ILE A 428 -39.13 -5.05 -12.68
N ASP A 429 -38.72 -3.81 -13.01
CA ASP A 429 -37.36 -3.43 -13.47
C ASP A 429 -36.17 -3.69 -12.48
N LEU A 430 -36.38 -4.39 -11.35
CA LEU A 430 -35.33 -4.89 -10.43
C LEU A 430 -35.96 -5.77 -9.36
N ASP A 431 -35.50 -7.00 -9.26
CA ASP A 431 -35.94 -7.98 -8.29
C ASP A 431 -35.23 -7.81 -6.93
N PRO A 432 -35.84 -8.19 -5.77
CA PRO A 432 -35.23 -7.98 -4.47
C PRO A 432 -33.85 -8.61 -4.30
N VAL A 433 -33.52 -9.71 -4.99
CA VAL A 433 -32.24 -10.41 -4.84
C VAL A 433 -31.07 -9.74 -5.61
N GLU A 434 -31.38 -8.90 -6.59
CA GLU A 434 -30.43 -8.24 -7.51
C GLU A 434 -29.78 -6.99 -6.90
N PHE A 435 -30.39 -6.44 -5.86
CA PHE A 435 -29.80 -5.36 -5.09
C PHE A 435 -28.54 -5.84 -4.37
N GLY A 436 -27.50 -5.00 -4.35
CA GLY A 436 -26.37 -5.15 -3.43
C GLY A 436 -26.78 -4.91 -1.96
N ALA A 437 -25.80 -4.63 -1.11
CA ALA A 437 -25.98 -4.40 0.33
C ALA A 437 -26.91 -3.20 0.67
N PHE A 438 -27.15 -2.30 -0.29
CA PHE A 438 -28.06 -1.15 -0.15
C PHE A 438 -28.78 -0.82 -1.47
N SER A 439 -29.88 -0.06 -1.40
CA SER A 439 -30.66 0.42 -2.55
C SER A 439 -29.88 1.26 -3.59
N TYR A 440 -28.66 1.65 -3.27
CA TYR A 440 -27.74 2.46 -4.08
C TYR A 440 -26.39 1.77 -4.34
N ALA A 441 -26.23 0.51 -3.93
CA ALA A 441 -25.00 -0.26 -4.07
C ALA A 441 -24.89 -0.90 -5.46
N PHE A 442 -24.82 -0.04 -6.49
CA PHE A 442 -24.80 -0.40 -7.91
C PHE A 442 -23.65 0.32 -8.63
N GLY A 443 -23.17 -0.28 -9.72
CA GLY A 443 -22.37 0.40 -10.73
C GLY A 443 -23.11 1.54 -11.42
N TYR A 444 -22.41 2.30 -12.26
CA TYR A 444 -22.96 3.46 -12.95
C TYR A 444 -22.60 3.51 -14.42
N VAL A 445 -23.64 3.64 -15.25
CA VAL A 445 -23.53 3.96 -16.67
C VAL A 445 -24.12 5.35 -16.89
N ALA A 446 -23.32 6.27 -17.40
CA ALA A 446 -23.72 7.63 -17.72
C ALA A 446 -24.40 7.69 -19.09
N SER A 447 -25.48 8.47 -19.18
CA SER A 447 -26.19 8.68 -20.44
C SER A 447 -25.36 9.45 -21.48
N PRO A 448 -25.79 9.49 -22.75
CA PRO A 448 -25.16 10.33 -23.78
C PRO A 448 -25.12 11.83 -23.45
N THR A 449 -26.00 12.29 -22.56
CA THR A 449 -26.01 13.67 -22.05
C THR A 449 -25.08 13.90 -20.85
N GLU A 450 -24.54 12.82 -20.27
CA GLU A 450 -23.69 12.81 -19.06
C GLU A 450 -22.27 12.31 -19.35
N GLY A 451 -21.87 12.25 -20.64
CA GLY A 451 -20.48 12.01 -21.05
C GLY A 451 -20.17 10.63 -21.62
N ASN A 452 -21.16 9.73 -21.79
CA ASN A 452 -20.96 8.38 -22.36
C ASN A 452 -19.81 7.62 -21.69
N PHE A 453 -19.93 7.34 -20.39
CA PHE A 453 -18.94 6.58 -19.65
C PHE A 453 -19.60 5.53 -18.76
N PHE A 454 -18.81 4.59 -18.26
CA PHE A 454 -19.25 3.58 -17.31
C PHE A 454 -18.14 3.27 -16.31
N ASP A 455 -18.51 2.92 -15.08
CA ASP A 455 -17.58 2.72 -13.97
C ASP A 455 -16.98 1.29 -13.96
N THR A 456 -16.34 0.90 -12.85
CA THR A 456 -15.75 -0.45 -12.68
C THR A 456 -16.81 -1.52 -12.46
N MET A 457 -17.97 -1.21 -11.88
CA MET A 457 -19.04 -2.17 -11.59
C MET A 457 -20.13 -2.25 -12.68
N ALA A 458 -20.09 -1.37 -13.68
CA ALA A 458 -20.99 -1.41 -14.82
C ALA A 458 -20.54 -2.38 -15.90
N LEU A 459 -21.49 -3.05 -16.57
CA LEU A 459 -21.20 -3.88 -17.73
C LEU A 459 -20.73 -3.01 -18.92
N ARG A 460 -19.82 -3.56 -19.73
CA ARG A 460 -19.30 -2.86 -20.92
C ARG A 460 -20.42 -2.60 -21.91
N ARG A 461 -20.47 -1.37 -22.43
CA ARG A 461 -21.37 -0.97 -23.52
C ARG A 461 -20.57 -0.31 -24.64
N ASN A 462 -20.72 -0.80 -25.86
CA ASN A 462 -20.01 -0.29 -27.04
C ASN A 462 -20.12 1.24 -27.18
N GLY A 463 -18.97 1.90 -27.35
CA GLY A 463 -18.88 3.35 -27.55
C GLY A 463 -18.85 4.21 -26.28
N LEU A 464 -18.92 3.61 -25.08
CA LEU A 464 -18.75 4.33 -23.81
C LEU A 464 -17.30 4.21 -23.30
N GLY A 465 -16.80 5.27 -22.65
CA GLY A 465 -15.48 5.31 -22.04
C GLY A 465 -15.45 4.63 -20.67
N ALA A 466 -14.56 3.66 -20.48
CA ALA A 466 -14.36 3.02 -19.18
C ALA A 466 -13.67 3.98 -18.18
N GLN A 467 -14.22 4.09 -16.98
CA GLN A 467 -13.64 4.80 -15.84
C GLN A 467 -13.23 3.77 -14.78
N PHE A 468 -12.00 3.89 -14.28
CA PHE A 468 -11.45 2.99 -13.26
C PHE A 468 -11.78 3.59 -11.89
N ILE A 469 -13.05 3.42 -11.49
CA ILE A 469 -13.65 4.02 -10.30
C ILE A 469 -14.90 3.21 -9.92
N TYR A 470 -15.23 3.14 -8.63
CA TYR A 470 -16.56 2.77 -8.16
C TYR A 470 -17.48 3.98 -8.17
N SER A 471 -18.77 3.78 -8.46
CA SER A 471 -19.73 4.87 -8.56
C SER A 471 -19.72 5.78 -7.31
N ASN A 472 -19.47 7.08 -7.53
CA ASN A 472 -19.46 8.10 -6.49
C ASN A 472 -19.96 9.45 -7.05
N PRO A 473 -21.10 9.97 -6.58
CA PRO A 473 -21.63 11.27 -7.02
C PRO A 473 -20.78 12.48 -6.59
N ASN A 474 -19.81 12.30 -5.69
CA ASN A 474 -18.90 13.35 -5.21
C ASN A 474 -17.58 13.42 -6.00
N VAL A 475 -17.29 12.42 -6.83
CA VAL A 475 -16.19 12.43 -7.80
C VAL A 475 -16.74 12.78 -9.17
N THR A 476 -15.92 13.31 -10.08
CA THR A 476 -16.36 13.69 -11.43
C THR A 476 -15.56 12.98 -12.51
N CYS A 477 -16.28 12.39 -13.46
CA CYS A 477 -15.77 11.70 -14.62
C CYS A 477 -15.85 12.70 -15.78
N GLY A 478 -14.70 13.31 -16.11
CA GLY A 478 -14.66 14.54 -16.89
C GLY A 478 -15.37 15.70 -16.17
N THR A 479 -16.50 16.15 -16.72
CA THR A 479 -17.32 17.25 -16.16
C THR A 479 -18.58 16.82 -15.42
N PHE A 480 -18.92 15.53 -15.44
CA PHE A 480 -20.14 14.98 -14.85
C PHE A 480 -19.83 14.16 -13.58
N PRO A 481 -20.76 14.00 -12.62
CA PRO A 481 -20.56 13.13 -11.47
C PRO A 481 -20.33 11.67 -11.88
N CYS A 482 -19.41 10.95 -11.23
CA CYS A 482 -19.15 9.52 -11.46
C CYS A 482 -20.22 8.60 -10.82
N GLY A 483 -21.45 9.05 -10.65
CA GLY A 483 -22.47 8.29 -9.93
C GLY A 483 -23.69 9.12 -9.55
N ASN A 484 -24.64 8.48 -8.88
CA ASN A 484 -25.91 9.07 -8.46
C ASN A 484 -26.20 8.73 -6.99
N ALA A 485 -26.34 9.75 -6.14
CA ALA A 485 -26.54 9.60 -4.69
C ALA A 485 -27.79 8.81 -4.27
N ALA A 486 -28.75 8.61 -5.17
CA ALA A 486 -29.96 7.82 -4.92
C ALA A 486 -29.87 6.38 -5.47
N THR A 487 -29.14 6.14 -6.56
CA THR A 487 -29.23 4.88 -7.33
C THR A 487 -27.90 4.21 -7.66
N ALA A 488 -26.76 4.90 -7.54
CA ALA A 488 -25.42 4.38 -7.84
C ALA A 488 -24.36 5.18 -7.04
N ASP A 489 -24.15 4.76 -5.80
CA ASP A 489 -23.16 5.33 -4.86
C ASP A 489 -22.45 4.17 -4.15
N ALA A 490 -21.75 3.36 -4.95
CA ALA A 490 -20.95 2.23 -4.50
C ALA A 490 -19.88 2.68 -3.51
N ALA A 491 -19.27 3.86 -3.68
CA ALA A 491 -18.31 4.40 -2.72
C ALA A 491 -18.89 4.65 -1.32
N ARG A 492 -20.18 5.01 -1.20
CA ARG A 492 -20.86 5.06 0.11
C ARG A 492 -21.18 3.67 0.64
N ALA A 493 -21.51 2.70 -0.21
CA ALA A 493 -21.77 1.32 0.21
C ALA A 493 -20.49 0.64 0.72
N LEU A 494 -19.38 0.72 -0.04
CA LEU A 494 -18.08 0.16 0.32
C LEU A 494 -17.56 0.67 1.66
N ARG A 495 -17.66 1.98 1.95
CA ARG A 495 -17.30 2.54 3.27
C ARG A 495 -18.15 2.03 4.44
N GLN A 496 -19.26 1.35 4.18
CA GLN A 496 -20.11 0.70 5.19
C GLN A 496 -19.94 -0.82 5.23
N THR A 497 -19.59 -1.46 4.12
CA THR A 497 -19.44 -2.92 4.02
C THR A 497 -18.02 -3.41 4.27
N ILE A 498 -17.00 -2.68 3.82
CA ILE A 498 -15.59 -3.08 3.95
C ILE A 498 -15.20 -3.39 5.41
N PRO A 499 -15.58 -2.60 6.43
CA PRO A 499 -15.26 -2.93 7.82
C PRO A 499 -15.87 -4.23 8.35
N ALA A 500 -16.93 -4.75 7.72
CA ALA A 500 -17.49 -6.07 8.03
C ALA A 500 -16.81 -7.20 7.25
N VAL A 501 -16.33 -6.91 6.03
CA VAL A 501 -15.54 -7.85 5.20
C VAL A 501 -14.14 -8.05 5.79
N ALA A 502 -13.50 -6.99 6.29
CA ALA A 502 -12.22 -7.00 7.04
C ALA A 502 -12.31 -7.68 8.43
N GLN A 503 -13.44 -8.33 8.73
CA GLN A 503 -13.67 -9.14 9.93
C GLN A 503 -14.10 -10.57 9.55
N PHE A 504 -13.98 -10.96 8.27
CA PHE A 504 -14.28 -12.31 7.82
C PHE A 504 -13.27 -13.32 8.40
N ARG A 505 -12.03 -12.90 8.64
CA ARG A 505 -11.02 -13.63 9.40
C ARG A 505 -10.36 -12.73 10.45
N ALA A 506 -9.56 -13.35 11.31
CA ALA A 506 -8.67 -12.61 12.19
C ALA A 506 -7.33 -12.43 11.47
N ASN A 507 -6.72 -11.26 11.63
CA ASN A 507 -5.39 -10.96 11.10
C ASN A 507 -4.39 -12.04 11.55
N VAL A 508 -3.71 -12.70 10.62
CA VAL A 508 -2.61 -13.65 10.92
C VAL A 508 -1.29 -13.20 10.28
N VAL A 509 -1.34 -12.54 9.12
CA VAL A 509 -0.16 -11.84 8.59
C VAL A 509 -0.07 -10.45 9.24
N PRO A 510 1.02 -10.13 9.96
CA PRO A 510 1.21 -8.81 10.54
C PRO A 510 1.21 -7.71 9.48
N PHE A 511 0.64 -6.55 9.82
CA PHE A 511 0.85 -5.33 9.05
C PHE A 511 2.35 -5.04 9.06
N GLY A 512 2.97 -5.00 7.87
CA GLY A 512 4.42 -4.88 7.77
C GLY A 512 4.85 -3.55 8.36
N ASN A 513 5.69 -3.59 9.40
CA ASN A 513 6.13 -2.45 10.19
C ASN A 513 5.00 -1.45 10.49
N ALA A 514 4.12 -1.80 11.45
CA ALA A 514 3.07 -0.91 11.95
C ALA A 514 3.60 0.53 12.11
N GLN A 515 3.03 1.44 11.30
CA GLN A 515 3.63 2.75 11.07
C GLN A 515 3.71 3.53 12.39
N ARG A 516 4.90 4.06 12.69
CA ARG A 516 5.15 4.66 14.01
C ARG A 516 4.24 5.85 14.24
N ASN A 517 3.36 5.75 15.23
CA ASN A 517 2.45 6.81 15.64
C ASN A 517 1.35 7.11 14.60
N ASP A 518 1.01 6.15 13.74
CA ASP A 518 -0.18 6.21 12.87
C ASP A 518 -1.44 5.90 13.71
N PHE A 519 -2.11 6.89 14.29
CA PHE A 519 -3.24 6.65 15.22
C PHE A 519 -4.57 6.39 14.52
N ASN A 520 -4.67 6.70 13.22
CA ASN A 520 -5.85 6.43 12.40
C ASN A 520 -5.65 5.31 11.38
N GLY A 521 -4.52 4.59 11.42
CA GLY A 521 -4.19 3.40 10.62
C GLY A 521 -3.97 3.68 9.13
N ASP A 522 -3.78 4.94 8.72
CA ASP A 522 -3.91 5.37 7.34
C ASP A 522 -2.67 5.13 6.46
N GLY A 523 -1.63 4.55 7.05
CA GLY A 523 -0.32 4.33 6.44
C GLY A 523 0.65 5.48 6.66
N GLN A 524 0.20 6.63 7.19
CA GLN A 524 1.04 7.76 7.54
C GLN A 524 1.15 7.91 9.06
N SER A 525 2.34 8.27 9.52
CA SER A 525 2.62 8.63 10.90
C SER A 525 2.00 9.98 11.27
N ASP A 526 1.49 10.07 12.50
CA ASP A 526 0.96 11.32 13.04
C ASP A 526 1.93 12.02 13.99
N ILE A 527 1.52 13.21 14.46
CA ILE A 527 2.24 13.94 15.49
C ILE A 527 1.38 14.05 16.75
N LEU A 528 1.70 13.26 17.78
CA LEU A 528 1.15 13.43 19.13
C LEU A 528 1.79 14.62 19.84
N TRP A 529 1.05 15.71 19.94
CA TRP A 529 1.41 16.91 20.70
C TRP A 529 0.93 16.82 22.15
N ARG A 530 1.81 17.05 23.12
CA ARG A 530 1.44 17.21 24.54
C ARG A 530 1.83 18.59 25.06
N ASN A 531 0.90 19.22 25.79
CA ASN A 531 1.21 20.41 26.55
C ASN A 531 1.90 20.03 27.87
N THR A 532 3.01 20.70 28.19
CA THR A 532 3.81 20.43 29.39
C THR A 532 3.33 21.21 30.62
N GLY A 533 2.50 22.25 30.42
CA GLY A 533 1.91 23.07 31.49
C GLY A 533 0.47 22.70 31.85
N SER A 534 -0.16 21.79 31.12
CA SER A 534 -1.56 21.36 31.32
C SER A 534 -1.77 19.93 30.84
N ALA A 535 -2.89 19.30 31.21
CA ALA A 535 -3.15 17.90 30.84
C ALA A 535 -3.61 17.69 29.37
N ALA A 536 -3.57 18.74 28.55
CA ALA A 536 -3.98 18.71 27.15
C ALA A 536 -2.92 18.01 26.26
N ALA A 537 -3.39 17.12 25.40
CA ALA A 537 -2.66 16.63 24.24
C ALA A 537 -3.60 16.63 23.01
N GLN A 538 -3.02 16.55 21.81
CA GLN A 538 -3.73 16.48 20.51
C GLN A 538 -2.90 15.61 19.57
N ILE A 539 -3.52 14.79 18.74
CA ILE A 539 -2.88 14.17 17.58
C ILE A 539 -3.14 15.07 16.37
N TRP A 540 -2.13 15.30 15.53
CA TRP A 540 -2.28 15.88 14.20
C TRP A 540 -2.13 14.77 13.17
N LEU A 541 -3.23 14.40 12.53
CA LEU A 541 -3.30 13.31 11.56
C LEU A 541 -2.49 13.67 10.31
N SER A 542 -1.67 12.73 9.82
CA SER A 542 -0.76 12.93 8.68
C SER A 542 0.09 14.22 8.82
N ALA A 543 0.60 14.46 10.04
CA ALA A 543 1.31 15.68 10.46
C ALA A 543 0.56 17.03 10.28
N ASN A 544 -0.73 17.02 9.97
CA ASN A 544 -1.50 18.18 9.53
C ASN A 544 -2.34 18.80 10.65
N SER A 545 -2.13 20.09 10.93
CA SER A 545 -2.89 20.81 11.97
C SER A 545 -4.35 21.12 11.61
N ALA A 546 -4.83 20.82 10.40
CA ALA A 546 -6.23 20.94 10.04
C ALA A 546 -7.06 19.71 10.48
N THR A 547 -6.42 18.57 10.63
CA THR A 547 -7.00 17.25 10.95
C THR A 547 -6.49 16.83 12.33
N GLN A 548 -7.27 17.13 13.38
CA GLN A 548 -6.83 16.93 14.77
C GLN A 548 -7.77 16.00 15.56
N GLN A 549 -7.19 15.12 16.36
CA GLN A 549 -7.89 14.35 17.38
C GLN A 549 -7.50 14.82 18.78
N ALA A 550 -8.50 15.06 19.64
CA ALA A 550 -8.27 15.54 21.00
C ALA A 550 -7.91 14.40 21.97
N VAL A 551 -6.81 14.56 22.71
CA VAL A 551 -6.29 13.55 23.66
C VAL A 551 -6.11 14.22 25.02
N THR A 552 -7.08 14.14 25.93
CA THR A 552 -7.04 14.93 27.18
C THR A 552 -6.97 14.05 28.42
N THR A 553 -5.85 14.09 29.16
CA THR A 553 -5.71 13.32 30.42
C THR A 553 -6.35 14.04 31.61
N ALA A 554 -6.72 13.27 32.63
CA ALA A 554 -7.31 13.84 33.86
C ALA A 554 -6.33 14.70 34.69
N SER A 555 -5.01 14.55 34.49
CA SER A 555 -3.98 15.38 35.14
C SER A 555 -2.62 15.27 34.44
N LEU A 556 -1.69 16.15 34.85
CA LEU A 556 -0.27 16.13 34.52
C LEU A 556 0.52 14.96 35.16
N ALA A 557 -0.09 14.14 36.02
CA ALA A 557 0.60 12.97 36.60
C ALA A 557 0.69 11.80 35.61
N TRP A 558 -0.09 11.82 34.52
CA TRP A 558 -0.04 10.85 33.44
C TRP A 558 0.95 11.31 32.36
N ASN A 559 1.88 10.45 32.00
CA ASN A 559 2.83 10.66 30.92
C ASN A 559 2.59 9.62 29.82
N VAL A 560 2.80 10.01 28.56
CA VAL A 560 3.03 9.04 27.48
C VAL A 560 4.37 8.37 27.76
N VAL A 561 4.42 7.05 27.72
CA VAL A 561 5.66 6.28 27.94
C VAL A 561 5.91 5.23 26.85
N GLY A 562 5.09 5.23 25.81
CA GLY A 562 5.21 4.38 24.64
C GLY A 562 4.01 4.57 23.71
N MET A 563 4.21 4.25 22.43
CA MET A 563 3.19 4.25 21.38
C MET A 563 3.44 3.04 20.48
N GLY A 564 2.37 2.45 19.95
CA GLY A 564 2.39 1.21 19.18
C GLY A 564 1.04 0.51 19.24
N ASP A 565 0.75 -0.34 18.26
CA ASP A 565 -0.48 -1.13 18.18
C ASP A 565 -0.50 -2.22 19.27
N PHE A 566 -1.34 -2.10 20.31
CA PHE A 566 -1.41 -3.10 21.40
C PHE A 566 -2.59 -4.08 21.30
N ASP A 567 -3.39 -4.05 20.22
CA ASP A 567 -4.48 -5.01 20.01
C ASP A 567 -4.60 -5.62 18.60
N GLY A 568 -3.67 -5.29 17.69
CA GLY A 568 -3.51 -5.88 16.36
C GLY A 568 -4.40 -5.23 15.28
N ASP A 569 -4.85 -4.00 15.50
CA ASP A 569 -5.78 -3.25 14.61
C ASP A 569 -5.08 -2.35 13.58
N GLY A 570 -3.75 -2.43 13.49
CA GLY A 570 -2.92 -1.67 12.56
C GLY A 570 -2.73 -0.19 12.96
N SER A 571 -3.47 0.30 13.95
CA SER A 571 -3.36 1.67 14.46
C SER A 571 -2.43 1.71 15.69
N SER A 572 -1.64 2.77 15.80
CA SER A 572 -0.88 3.06 17.01
C SER A 572 -1.80 3.46 18.16
N ASP A 573 -1.50 2.95 19.35
CA ASP A 573 -2.14 3.36 20.60
C ASP A 573 -1.23 4.25 21.44
N ILE A 574 -1.76 4.80 22.54
CA ILE A 574 -0.97 5.54 23.54
C ILE A 574 -0.89 4.75 24.85
N LEU A 575 0.32 4.33 25.23
CA LEU A 575 0.61 3.80 26.56
C LEU A 575 0.85 4.94 27.56
N TRP A 576 -0.12 5.16 28.43
CA TRP A 576 -0.09 6.09 29.53
C TRP A 576 0.42 5.45 30.82
N ARG A 577 1.31 6.15 31.54
CA ARG A 577 1.75 5.76 32.89
C ARG A 577 1.61 6.91 33.86
N ASN A 578 0.99 6.66 35.01
CA ASN A 578 0.93 7.61 36.10
C ASN A 578 2.25 7.59 36.88
N GLN A 579 2.98 8.69 36.89
CA GLN A 579 4.32 8.76 37.51
C GLN A 579 4.30 8.67 39.05
N ASN A 580 3.14 8.91 39.68
CA ASN A 580 2.99 8.90 41.14
C ASN A 580 2.50 7.52 41.65
N SER A 581 1.50 6.92 40.98
CA SER A 581 0.90 5.64 41.40
C SER A 581 1.50 4.41 40.70
N GLY A 582 2.19 4.60 39.57
CA GLY A 582 2.66 3.52 38.72
C GLY A 582 1.54 2.77 37.97
N GLN A 583 0.32 3.30 37.96
CA GLN A 583 -0.79 2.80 37.12
C GLN A 583 -0.46 2.97 35.64
N ASN A 584 -0.92 2.03 34.82
CA ASN A 584 -0.71 2.01 33.38
C ASN A 584 -2.06 1.84 32.66
N LEU A 585 -2.26 2.54 31.55
CA LEU A 585 -3.46 2.46 30.70
C LEU A 585 -3.01 2.55 29.24
N ILE A 586 -3.65 1.79 28.35
CA ILE A 586 -3.54 1.98 26.91
C ILE A 586 -4.82 2.67 26.43
N TRP A 587 -4.68 3.68 25.58
CA TRP A 587 -5.80 4.32 24.89
C TRP A 587 -5.72 3.98 23.41
N ARG A 588 -6.68 3.18 22.93
CA ARG A 588 -6.63 2.64 21.57
C ARG A 588 -6.88 3.70 20.52
N SER A 589 -6.08 3.73 19.46
CA SER A 589 -6.13 4.81 18.45
C SER A 589 -6.01 6.20 19.11
N GLY A 590 -5.32 6.29 20.26
CA GLY A 590 -5.25 7.50 21.10
C GLY A 590 -6.56 7.97 21.76
N ASN A 591 -7.65 7.19 21.70
CA ASN A 591 -8.98 7.57 22.16
C ASN A 591 -9.23 7.16 23.62
N SER A 592 -9.60 8.13 24.46
CA SER A 592 -9.88 7.89 25.89
C SER A 592 -11.20 7.16 26.17
N ALA A 593 -12.04 6.88 25.17
CA ALA A 593 -13.23 6.04 25.33
C ALA A 593 -12.90 4.53 25.23
N THR A 594 -11.83 4.18 24.52
CA THR A 594 -11.40 2.81 24.21
C THR A 594 -10.14 2.46 25.01
N GLN A 595 -10.29 2.36 26.33
CA GLN A 595 -9.16 2.13 27.24
C GLN A 595 -8.96 0.65 27.59
N GLN A 596 -7.71 0.21 27.54
CA GLN A 596 -7.26 -1.07 28.09
C GLN A 596 -6.47 -0.86 29.38
N ALA A 597 -6.88 -1.54 30.45
CA ALA A 597 -6.17 -1.49 31.73
C ALA A 597 -4.91 -2.36 31.69
N VAL A 598 -3.76 -1.78 32.06
CA VAL A 598 -2.47 -2.49 32.13
C VAL A 598 -2.03 -2.61 33.59
N THR A 599 -1.43 -3.74 33.95
CA THR A 599 -1.03 -4.05 35.34
C THR A 599 -0.23 -2.91 35.96
N THR A 600 -0.63 -2.47 37.16
CA THR A 600 0.01 -1.37 37.89
C THR A 600 1.38 -1.79 38.40
N VAL A 601 2.43 -1.04 38.03
CA VAL A 601 3.80 -1.25 38.50
C VAL A 601 4.17 -0.12 39.47
N GLY A 602 3.75 -0.27 40.73
CA GLY A 602 3.94 0.74 41.78
C GLY A 602 5.41 0.99 42.19
N ASN A 603 6.33 0.08 41.84
CA ASN A 603 7.76 0.31 42.02
C ASN A 603 8.28 1.27 40.94
N THR A 604 8.47 2.54 41.32
CA THR A 604 8.97 3.62 40.46
C THR A 604 10.47 3.56 40.16
N ALA A 605 11.16 2.44 40.39
CA ALA A 605 12.42 2.12 39.71
C ALA A 605 12.22 1.45 38.33
N TRP A 606 11.03 0.87 38.07
CA TRP A 606 10.69 0.35 36.75
C TRP A 606 10.18 1.47 35.82
N ARG A 607 10.79 1.55 34.64
CA ARG A 607 10.40 2.40 33.51
C ARG A 607 10.03 1.51 32.33
N VAL A 608 9.11 1.98 31.50
CA VAL A 608 9.07 1.54 30.10
C VAL A 608 10.32 2.10 29.43
N ALA A 609 11.06 1.24 28.73
CA ALA A 609 12.29 1.58 28.02
C ALA A 609 12.12 1.50 26.49
N GLY A 610 11.01 0.92 26.04
CA GLY A 610 10.59 0.89 24.64
C GLY A 610 9.27 0.13 24.48
N VAL A 611 8.70 0.26 23.29
CA VAL A 611 7.53 -0.48 22.80
C VAL A 611 7.89 -1.02 21.42
N GLY A 612 7.39 -2.22 21.12
CA GLY A 612 7.62 -2.94 19.86
C GLY A 612 7.25 -4.41 20.05
N ASP A 613 6.91 -5.09 18.96
CA ASP A 613 6.64 -6.54 18.94
C ASP A 613 7.97 -7.30 19.12
N PHE A 614 8.19 -8.05 20.22
CA PHE A 614 9.41 -8.83 20.44
C PHE A 614 9.25 -10.34 20.12
N ASP A 615 8.08 -10.81 19.66
CA ASP A 615 7.90 -12.24 19.35
C ASP A 615 7.31 -12.57 17.96
N GLY A 616 6.91 -11.55 17.22
CA GLY A 616 6.52 -11.58 15.80
C GLY A 616 5.04 -11.89 15.60
N ASP A 617 4.18 -11.61 16.59
CA ASP A 617 2.73 -11.85 16.51
C ASP A 617 1.95 -10.67 15.88
N GLY A 618 2.62 -9.55 15.59
CA GLY A 618 2.04 -8.33 15.05
C GLY A 618 1.49 -7.37 16.09
N VAL A 619 1.56 -7.70 17.39
CA VAL A 619 1.11 -6.86 18.50
C VAL A 619 2.29 -6.30 19.27
N SER A 620 2.19 -5.04 19.67
CA SER A 620 3.23 -4.36 20.43
C SER A 620 3.34 -4.88 21.87
N ASP A 621 4.57 -5.03 22.33
CA ASP A 621 4.87 -5.37 23.72
C ASP A 621 5.42 -4.17 24.48
N ILE A 622 5.54 -4.32 25.81
CA ILE A 622 6.16 -3.32 26.68
C ILE A 622 7.51 -3.83 27.20
N LEU A 623 8.61 -3.20 26.76
CA LEU A 623 9.93 -3.42 27.34
C LEU A 623 10.08 -2.60 28.63
N TRP A 624 10.18 -3.30 29.75
CA TRP A 624 10.43 -2.72 31.08
C TRP A 624 11.90 -2.81 31.46
N ARG A 625 12.46 -1.73 32.00
CA ARG A 625 13.81 -1.67 32.59
C ARG A 625 13.76 -1.14 34.02
N ASN A 626 14.46 -1.79 34.93
CA ASN A 626 14.65 -1.30 36.29
C ASN A 626 15.92 -0.43 36.36
N THR A 627 15.76 0.87 36.59
CA THR A 627 16.85 1.86 36.61
C THR A 627 17.68 1.86 37.90
N SER A 628 17.59 0.80 38.70
CA SER A 628 18.38 0.62 39.93
C SER A 628 19.11 -0.72 39.96
N SER A 629 18.48 -1.81 39.49
CA SER A 629 19.11 -3.13 39.38
C SER A 629 19.63 -3.46 37.97
N GLY A 630 19.19 -2.74 36.94
CA GLY A 630 19.48 -3.05 35.53
C GLY A 630 18.71 -4.25 34.96
N ALA A 631 17.78 -4.83 35.72
CA ALA A 631 16.91 -5.92 35.25
C ALA A 631 15.97 -5.45 34.13
N ASN A 632 15.68 -6.33 33.18
CA ASN A 632 14.84 -6.06 32.01
C ASN A 632 13.76 -7.15 31.86
N LEU A 633 12.54 -6.77 31.48
CA LEU A 633 11.41 -7.68 31.21
C LEU A 633 10.69 -7.21 29.94
N VAL A 634 10.09 -8.13 29.18
CA VAL A 634 9.09 -7.81 28.15
C VAL A 634 7.73 -8.27 28.64
N TRP A 635 6.69 -7.48 28.45
CA TRP A 635 5.29 -7.85 28.69
C TRP A 635 4.57 -7.97 27.35
N ARG A 636 4.29 -9.21 26.94
CA ARG A 636 3.74 -9.49 25.61
C ARG A 636 2.29 -9.06 25.47
N SER A 637 1.94 -8.43 24.36
CA SER A 637 0.61 -7.82 24.15
C SER A 637 0.20 -6.94 25.36
N ALA A 638 1.17 -6.17 25.88
CA ALA A 638 1.12 -5.38 27.11
C ALA A 638 0.73 -6.11 28.43
N SER A 639 0.70 -7.44 28.48
CA SER A 639 0.27 -8.19 29.66
C SER A 639 1.41 -8.64 30.58
N SER A 640 1.22 -8.48 31.89
CA SER A 640 2.14 -9.01 32.90
C SER A 640 2.06 -10.53 33.09
N THR A 641 1.02 -11.19 32.54
CA THR A 641 0.86 -12.66 32.65
C THR A 641 1.67 -13.42 31.61
N THR A 642 1.99 -12.76 30.49
CA THR A 642 2.78 -13.26 29.37
C THR A 642 4.23 -12.76 29.42
N GLN A 643 4.69 -12.30 30.59
CA GLN A 643 5.98 -11.65 30.75
C GLN A 643 7.17 -12.59 30.46
N VAL A 644 8.19 -12.06 29.77
CA VAL A 644 9.48 -12.71 29.52
C VAL A 644 10.57 -11.97 30.27
N THR A 645 11.49 -12.70 30.90
CA THR A 645 12.66 -12.10 31.57
C THR A 645 13.84 -12.06 30.60
N LEU A 646 14.39 -10.86 30.37
CA LEU A 646 15.59 -10.68 29.56
C LEU A 646 16.84 -10.62 30.45
N ALA A 647 18.02 -10.68 29.83
CA ALA A 647 19.28 -10.53 30.54
C ALA A 647 19.38 -9.16 31.26
N SER A 648 19.91 -9.16 32.47
CA SER A 648 20.14 -7.93 33.23
C SER A 648 21.38 -7.17 32.71
N VAL A 649 21.31 -5.84 32.69
CA VAL A 649 22.44 -4.95 32.41
C VAL A 649 22.69 -4.06 33.63
N PRO A 650 23.44 -4.53 34.66
CA PRO A 650 23.54 -3.87 35.97
C PRO A 650 24.23 -2.49 35.94
N SER A 651 25.07 -2.23 34.93
CA SER A 651 25.73 -0.94 34.77
C SER A 651 24.73 0.10 34.26
N GLN A 652 24.44 1.09 35.10
CA GLN A 652 23.51 2.19 34.80
C GLN A 652 24.06 3.18 33.75
N ALA A 653 25.30 3.00 33.27
CA ALA A 653 25.82 3.72 32.12
C ALA A 653 25.16 3.27 30.80
N TRP A 654 24.62 2.04 30.74
CA TRP A 654 23.88 1.53 29.59
C TRP A 654 22.41 1.90 29.67
N ALA A 655 21.92 2.52 28.60
CA ALA A 655 20.51 2.81 28.36
C ALA A 655 20.05 2.15 27.05
N VAL A 656 18.76 1.86 26.96
CA VAL A 656 18.10 1.61 25.67
C VAL A 656 18.05 2.93 24.92
N ALA A 657 18.56 2.93 23.69
CA ALA A 657 18.61 4.07 22.79
C ALA A 657 17.48 4.03 21.74
N GLY A 658 16.84 2.87 21.56
CA GLY A 658 15.67 2.67 20.73
C GLY A 658 15.30 1.19 20.65
N VAL A 659 14.14 0.92 20.05
CA VAL A 659 13.58 -0.41 19.80
C VAL A 659 13.03 -0.42 18.37
N GLY A 660 13.26 -1.49 17.62
CA GLY A 660 12.79 -1.69 16.25
C GLY A 660 13.50 -2.87 15.60
N ASP A 661 12.91 -3.46 14.56
CA ASP A 661 13.46 -4.63 13.85
C ASP A 661 14.67 -4.24 12.99
N VAL A 662 15.90 -4.42 13.48
CA VAL A 662 17.11 -3.97 12.78
C VAL A 662 17.61 -5.04 11.78
N ASN A 663 17.07 -6.27 11.82
CA ASN A 663 17.55 -7.40 11.04
C ASN A 663 16.56 -7.94 9.98
N GLY A 664 15.31 -7.47 10.01
CA GLY A 664 14.24 -7.82 9.08
C GLY A 664 13.57 -9.16 9.37
N ASP A 665 13.68 -9.70 10.60
CA ASP A 665 13.11 -10.99 10.96
C ASP A 665 11.64 -10.94 11.45
N GLY A 666 11.07 -9.74 11.50
CA GLY A 666 9.71 -9.46 11.95
C GLY A 666 9.63 -9.20 13.47
N ARG A 667 10.76 -9.06 14.17
CA ARG A 667 10.80 -8.80 15.62
C ARG A 667 11.64 -7.58 15.94
N SER A 668 11.20 -6.86 16.96
CA SER A 668 11.87 -5.70 17.50
C SER A 668 13.15 -6.07 18.24
N ASP A 669 14.23 -5.39 17.90
CA ASP A 669 15.51 -5.50 18.59
C ASP A 669 15.66 -4.41 19.66
N ILE A 670 16.59 -4.61 20.59
CA ILE A 670 16.93 -3.61 21.61
C ILE A 670 18.29 -2.97 21.29
N VAL A 671 18.28 -1.69 20.93
CA VAL A 671 19.50 -0.91 20.66
C VAL A 671 20.02 -0.32 21.98
N TRP A 672 21.21 -0.75 22.40
CA TRP A 672 21.87 -0.31 23.63
C TRP A 672 22.99 0.70 23.35
N ARG A 673 23.07 1.76 24.17
CA ARG A 673 24.18 2.72 24.15
C ARG A 673 24.73 2.98 25.56
N ASN A 674 26.06 3.01 25.65
CA ASN A 674 26.78 3.34 26.89
C ASN A 674 27.13 4.83 26.93
N SER A 675 26.55 5.54 27.88
CA SER A 675 26.72 6.99 28.11
C SER A 675 28.09 7.43 28.63
N GLN A 676 28.97 6.49 29.01
CA GLN A 676 30.31 6.79 29.54
C GLN A 676 31.44 6.39 28.58
N SER A 677 31.31 5.27 27.87
CA SER A 677 32.32 4.78 26.92
C SER A 677 31.96 5.05 25.45
N GLY A 678 30.70 5.35 25.14
CA GLY A 678 30.21 5.47 23.77
C GLY A 678 30.05 4.13 23.04
N ALA A 679 30.26 3.00 23.72
CA ALA A 679 30.00 1.66 23.18
C ALA A 679 28.51 1.47 22.86
N ASN A 680 28.22 0.62 21.87
CA ASN A 680 26.88 0.30 21.41
C ASN A 680 26.75 -1.22 21.19
N SER A 681 25.54 -1.76 21.30
CA SER A 681 25.22 -3.16 20.93
C SER A 681 23.73 -3.26 20.58
N ILE A 682 23.35 -4.21 19.73
CA ILE A 682 21.95 -4.51 19.43
C ILE A 682 21.67 -5.93 19.89
N TRP A 683 20.61 -6.14 20.66
CA TRP A 683 20.14 -7.46 21.09
C TRP A 683 18.99 -7.89 20.19
N LEU A 684 19.24 -8.90 19.35
CA LEU A 684 18.28 -9.34 18.34
C LEU A 684 17.10 -10.06 19.00
N GLY A 685 15.87 -9.69 18.67
CA GLY A 685 14.66 -10.14 19.38
C GLY A 685 14.70 -9.90 20.91
N GLY A 686 15.51 -8.92 21.36
CA GLY A 686 15.79 -8.66 22.77
C GLY A 686 16.70 -9.67 23.49
N ASP A 687 17.27 -10.66 22.80
CA ASP A 687 18.18 -11.65 23.39
C ASP A 687 19.64 -11.16 23.43
N ALA A 688 20.25 -11.27 24.62
CA ALA A 688 21.64 -10.93 24.86
C ALA A 688 22.64 -12.02 24.42
N ALA A 689 22.20 -13.22 24.03
CA ALA A 689 23.06 -14.21 23.41
C ALA A 689 23.23 -13.97 21.89
N THR A 690 22.21 -13.41 21.22
CA THR A 690 22.22 -13.03 19.79
C THR A 690 22.42 -11.53 19.61
N GLN A 691 23.67 -11.07 19.69
CA GLN A 691 24.00 -9.64 19.55
C GLN A 691 24.60 -9.28 18.19
N GLN A 692 24.13 -8.19 17.60
CA GLN A 692 24.88 -7.45 16.58
C GLN A 692 25.77 -6.41 17.27
N ALA A 693 27.09 -6.61 17.19
CA ALA A 693 28.06 -5.68 17.74
C ALA A 693 28.17 -4.42 16.86
N MET A 694 28.12 -3.26 17.50
CA MET A 694 28.30 -1.96 16.86
C MET A 694 29.62 -1.31 17.30
N VAL A 695 30.18 -0.44 16.45
CA VAL A 695 31.37 0.34 16.85
C VAL A 695 31.05 1.34 17.96
N SER A 696 32.03 1.65 18.80
CA SER A 696 31.93 2.75 19.75
C SER A 696 31.91 4.10 19.04
N VAL A 697 30.96 4.96 19.41
CA VAL A 697 30.81 6.32 18.87
C VAL A 697 30.97 7.33 19.99
N SER A 698 31.76 8.39 19.75
CA SER A 698 32.01 9.50 20.69
C SER A 698 30.73 10.01 21.36
N LEU A 699 30.84 10.38 22.64
CA LEU A 699 29.72 10.89 23.47
C LEU A 699 29.09 12.19 22.94
N SER A 700 29.72 12.87 21.98
CA SER A 700 29.11 14.00 21.28
C SER A 700 27.99 13.59 20.32
N TRP A 701 27.86 12.30 19.99
CA TRP A 701 26.80 11.74 19.18
C TRP A 701 25.77 10.98 20.01
N ALA A 702 24.50 11.15 19.65
CA ALA A 702 23.38 10.37 20.14
C ALA A 702 22.64 9.70 18.97
N ILE A 703 22.03 8.54 19.24
CA ILE A 703 20.94 8.01 18.41
C ILE A 703 19.71 8.84 18.77
N VAL A 704 19.02 9.37 17.76
CA VAL A 704 17.85 10.27 17.92
C VAL A 704 16.64 9.82 17.10
N GLY A 705 16.69 8.61 16.54
CA GLY A 705 15.61 7.97 15.81
C GLY A 705 15.99 6.53 15.43
N VAL A 706 15.00 5.65 15.41
CA VAL A 706 15.11 4.26 14.94
C VAL A 706 13.92 4.01 14.03
N ASN A 707 14.13 3.97 12.71
CA ASN A 707 13.08 3.82 11.72
C ASN A 707 13.68 3.30 10.41
N ASP A 708 12.90 2.67 9.53
CA ASP A 708 13.40 2.26 8.21
C ASP A 708 13.57 3.50 7.32
N PHE A 709 14.79 3.99 7.15
CA PHE A 709 15.07 5.22 6.38
C PHE A 709 15.33 4.95 4.88
N ASN A 710 15.15 3.71 4.40
CA ASN A 710 15.39 3.37 3.00
C ASN A 710 14.44 2.32 2.39
N GLY A 711 13.33 1.98 3.07
CA GLY A 711 12.25 1.13 2.58
C GLY A 711 12.61 -0.36 2.42
N ASP A 712 13.67 -0.85 3.06
CA ASP A 712 14.10 -2.26 2.91
C ASP A 712 13.53 -3.22 3.95
N GLY A 713 12.64 -2.73 4.82
CA GLY A 713 12.01 -3.45 5.92
C GLY A 713 12.77 -3.39 7.23
N ASN A 714 14.05 -2.99 7.23
CA ASN A 714 14.89 -2.96 8.42
C ASN A 714 14.91 -1.57 9.07
N ALA A 715 14.92 -1.52 10.39
CA ALA A 715 15.07 -0.31 11.17
C ALA A 715 16.53 0.20 11.17
N ASP A 716 16.70 1.42 10.68
CA ASP A 716 17.94 2.14 10.64
C ASP A 716 18.15 3.03 11.87
N LEU A 717 19.40 3.43 12.13
CA LEU A 717 19.75 4.29 13.27
C LEU A 717 20.13 5.70 12.82
N LEU A 718 19.29 6.69 13.17
CA LEU A 718 19.57 8.10 12.93
C LEU A 718 20.49 8.65 14.04
N TRP A 719 21.71 9.00 13.66
CA TRP A 719 22.71 9.61 14.54
C TRP A 719 22.77 11.12 14.37
N ARG A 720 22.80 11.85 15.49
CA ARG A 720 23.00 13.32 15.52
C ARG A 720 24.11 13.72 16.49
N ASN A 721 24.99 14.61 16.05
CA ASN A 721 26.01 15.22 16.88
C ASN A 721 25.46 16.45 17.61
N ALA A 722 25.44 16.40 18.94
CA ALA A 722 24.90 17.47 19.78
C ALA A 722 25.77 18.74 19.81
N GLY A 723 27.06 18.65 19.46
CA GLY A 723 28.01 19.76 19.52
C GLY A 723 28.14 20.57 18.24
N ASN A 724 27.88 19.97 17.07
CA ASN A 724 28.00 20.65 15.78
C ASN A 724 26.81 20.45 14.83
N GLY A 725 25.84 19.58 15.18
CA GLY A 725 24.63 19.38 14.39
C GLY A 725 24.80 18.52 13.14
N GLN A 726 25.93 17.82 12.98
CA GLN A 726 26.10 16.76 11.96
C GLN A 726 25.07 15.64 12.18
N ASN A 727 24.64 15.02 11.09
CA ASN A 727 23.68 13.93 11.08
C ASN A 727 24.19 12.81 10.14
N THR A 728 23.87 11.55 10.44
CA THR A 728 24.08 10.41 9.54
C THR A 728 23.10 9.30 9.91
N ILE A 729 22.67 8.50 8.95
CA ILE A 729 21.84 7.31 9.17
C ILE A 729 22.73 6.08 8.95
N TRP A 730 22.66 5.10 9.85
CA TRP A 730 23.39 3.84 9.73
C TRP A 730 22.41 2.72 9.41
N ARG A 731 22.55 2.14 8.21
CA ARG A 731 21.61 1.15 7.70
C ARG A 731 21.69 -0.15 8.45
N SER A 732 20.57 -0.70 8.92
CA SER A 732 20.53 -1.90 9.78
C SER A 732 21.52 -1.79 10.96
N GLY A 733 21.69 -0.59 11.52
CA GLY A 733 22.66 -0.29 12.57
C GLY A 733 24.15 -0.44 12.21
N ASN A 734 24.49 -0.64 10.94
CA ASN A 734 25.85 -0.89 10.45
C ASN A 734 26.54 0.41 10.00
N ASN A 735 27.71 0.70 10.56
CA ASN A 735 28.46 1.93 10.29
C ASN A 735 29.20 1.95 8.95
N THR A 736 29.23 0.84 8.20
CA THR A 736 29.81 0.76 6.85
C THR A 736 28.82 1.14 5.77
N THR A 737 27.53 1.00 6.04
CA THR A 737 26.39 1.31 5.16
C THR A 737 25.69 2.57 5.67
N GLN A 738 26.24 3.75 5.34
CA GLN A 738 25.71 5.03 5.83
C GLN A 738 24.97 5.82 4.75
N GLN A 739 23.88 6.46 5.16
CA GLN A 739 23.18 7.49 4.41
C GLN A 739 23.50 8.87 4.99
N SER A 740 23.98 9.78 4.14
CA SER A 740 24.35 11.13 4.56
C SER A 740 23.11 11.98 4.74
N VAL A 741 22.96 12.59 5.93
CA VAL A 741 21.89 13.53 6.26
C VAL A 741 22.49 14.93 6.39
N ALA A 742 21.79 15.94 5.88
CA ALA A 742 22.34 17.30 5.79
C ALA A 742 22.70 17.89 7.18
N LEU A 743 23.73 18.75 7.19
CA LEU A 743 24.21 19.42 8.40
C LEU A 743 23.18 20.44 8.93
N VAL A 744 22.68 20.23 10.15
CA VAL A 744 21.80 21.19 10.84
C VAL A 744 22.58 21.90 11.95
N GLY A 745 23.46 22.82 11.54
CA GLY A 745 24.38 23.54 12.43
C GLY A 745 23.70 24.55 13.38
N ASN A 746 22.45 24.95 13.12
CA ASN A 746 21.66 25.70 14.11
C ASN A 746 21.16 24.72 15.19
N LEU A 747 21.87 24.67 16.31
CA LEU A 747 21.59 23.82 17.47
C LEU A 747 20.33 24.21 18.27
N ASN A 748 19.36 24.94 17.69
CA ASN A 748 17.98 24.98 18.18
C ASN A 748 17.06 24.00 17.46
N TRP A 749 17.44 23.53 16.27
CA TRP A 749 16.74 22.45 15.62
C TRP A 749 17.09 21.10 16.26
N ARG A 750 16.04 20.38 16.66
CA ARG A 750 16.06 19.02 17.21
C ARG A 750 15.28 18.11 16.27
N VAL A 751 15.69 16.86 16.18
CA VAL A 751 14.76 15.79 15.79
C VAL A 751 13.73 15.70 16.91
N ALA A 752 12.45 15.75 16.54
CA ALA A 752 11.32 15.69 17.48
C ALA A 752 10.74 14.27 17.55
N SER A 753 10.68 13.60 16.38
CA SER A 753 10.22 12.23 16.19
C SER A 753 10.68 11.74 14.81
N THR A 754 10.48 10.46 14.55
CA THR A 754 10.68 9.80 13.26
C THR A 754 9.49 8.90 12.99
N GLY A 755 9.02 8.89 11.75
CA GLY A 755 7.84 8.18 11.24
C GLY A 755 7.75 8.45 9.74
N ASP A 756 6.96 7.68 9.00
CA ASP A 756 6.66 7.92 7.59
C ASP A 756 5.54 8.96 7.48
N TYR A 757 5.85 10.23 7.16
CA TYR A 757 4.86 11.31 7.23
C TYR A 757 4.13 11.59 5.90
N ASP A 758 4.44 10.87 4.81
CA ASP A 758 3.68 10.92 3.55
C ASP A 758 3.27 9.57 2.96
N GLY A 759 3.48 8.47 3.68
CA GLY A 759 2.93 7.15 3.40
C GLY A 759 3.63 6.43 2.25
N ASP A 760 4.92 6.71 2.01
CA ASP A 760 5.70 6.09 0.93
C ASP A 760 6.40 4.77 1.33
N GLY A 761 6.21 4.35 2.59
CA GLY A 761 6.86 3.19 3.20
C GLY A 761 8.24 3.51 3.78
N VAL A 762 8.70 4.77 3.73
CA VAL A 762 10.02 5.18 4.15
C VAL A 762 9.95 6.18 5.31
N GLY A 763 10.82 5.98 6.29
CA GLY A 763 10.91 6.77 7.48
C GLY A 763 11.48 8.17 7.25
N ASP A 764 10.85 9.15 7.89
CA ASP A 764 11.23 10.55 7.82
C ASP A 764 11.78 11.09 9.14
N ILE A 765 12.25 12.35 9.08
CA ILE A 765 12.75 13.10 10.23
C ILE A 765 11.86 14.34 10.45
N LEU A 766 11.05 14.33 11.52
CA LEU A 766 10.38 15.55 11.98
C LEU A 766 11.38 16.43 12.75
N TRP A 767 11.65 17.61 12.21
CA TRP A 767 12.47 18.63 12.83
C TRP A 767 11.60 19.66 13.56
N ARG A 768 11.96 20.00 14.80
CA ARG A 768 11.36 21.10 15.57
C ARG A 768 12.43 22.08 16.06
N ASN A 769 12.17 23.37 15.91
CA ASN A 769 13.02 24.42 16.45
C ASN A 769 12.60 24.77 17.88
N SER A 770 13.48 24.54 18.85
CA SER A 770 13.22 24.75 20.28
C SER A 770 13.11 26.23 20.72
N GLN A 771 13.34 27.19 19.82
CA GLN A 771 13.20 28.63 20.10
C GLN A 771 12.06 29.28 19.33
N SER A 772 11.90 28.98 18.03
CA SER A 772 10.84 29.57 17.19
C SER A 772 9.56 28.74 17.16
N GLY A 773 9.60 27.46 17.57
CA GLY A 773 8.48 26.54 17.46
C GLY A 773 8.15 26.13 16.02
N GLN A 774 8.99 26.48 15.04
CA GLN A 774 8.87 26.01 13.66
C GLN A 774 9.05 24.49 13.59
N ASN A 775 8.29 23.86 12.69
CA ASN A 775 8.33 22.43 12.42
C ASN A 775 8.53 22.21 10.91
N LEU A 776 9.18 21.12 10.51
CA LEU A 776 9.27 20.65 9.13
C LEU A 776 9.65 19.17 9.12
N VAL A 777 9.25 18.43 8.09
CA VAL A 777 9.68 17.04 7.86
C VAL A 777 10.73 17.01 6.75
N TRP A 778 11.74 16.15 6.89
CA TRP A 778 12.65 15.76 5.80
C TRP A 778 12.34 14.33 5.37
N ARG A 779 11.83 14.18 4.14
CA ARG A 779 11.40 12.89 3.61
C ARG A 779 12.57 11.96 3.32
N SER A 780 12.50 10.71 3.76
CA SER A 780 13.61 9.75 3.73
C SER A 780 14.92 10.35 4.32
N GLY A 781 14.79 11.27 5.29
CA GLY A 781 15.90 12.04 5.86
C GLY A 781 16.61 13.04 4.92
N ASN A 782 16.06 13.31 3.74
CA ASN A 782 16.64 14.19 2.72
C ASN A 782 16.13 15.64 2.84
N ALA A 783 17.06 16.57 3.02
CA ALA A 783 16.75 17.99 3.18
C ALA A 783 16.25 18.70 1.90
N ALA A 784 16.34 18.06 0.73
CA ALA A 784 15.78 18.60 -0.52
C ALA A 784 14.27 18.31 -0.67
N THR A 785 13.76 17.30 0.03
CA THR A 785 12.38 16.80 -0.06
C THR A 785 11.65 17.07 1.26
N GLN A 786 11.12 18.28 1.42
CA GLN A 786 10.52 18.73 2.69
C GLN A 786 8.99 18.76 2.65
N LEU A 787 8.31 18.29 3.71
CA LEU A 787 6.93 18.71 4.00
C LEU A 787 6.95 19.86 5.03
N PRO A 788 6.25 20.97 4.79
CA PRO A 788 6.07 22.02 5.80
C PRO A 788 5.03 21.59 6.85
N VAL A 789 5.41 21.62 8.13
CA VAL A 789 4.49 21.34 9.25
C VAL A 789 4.17 22.64 9.98
N THR A 790 2.90 22.84 10.35
CA THR A 790 2.42 24.08 10.99
C THR A 790 3.28 24.46 12.21
N PRO A 791 3.84 25.68 12.28
CA PRO A 791 4.61 26.12 13.44
C PRO A 791 3.78 26.21 14.73
N VAL A 792 4.28 25.61 15.81
CA VAL A 792 3.70 25.70 17.16
C VAL A 792 4.58 26.58 18.03
N GLY A 793 4.38 27.90 17.93
CA GLY A 793 5.17 28.92 18.64
C GLY A 793 4.97 28.95 20.16
N ASN A 794 3.92 28.32 20.69
CA ASN A 794 3.79 28.08 22.13
C ASN A 794 4.68 26.89 22.53
N LEU A 795 5.89 27.18 23.02
CA LEU A 795 6.92 26.20 23.39
C LEU A 795 6.55 25.28 24.57
N THR A 796 5.41 25.50 25.25
CA THR A 796 4.89 24.52 26.20
C THR A 796 4.34 23.27 25.52
N TRP A 797 4.06 23.32 24.21
CA TRP A 797 3.71 22.15 23.41
C TRP A 797 4.97 21.45 22.88
N ALA A 798 5.09 20.17 23.20
CA ALA A 798 6.14 19.26 22.75
C ALA A 798 5.52 18.10 21.96
N VAL A 799 6.25 17.59 20.97
CA VAL A 799 5.95 16.30 20.34
C VAL A 799 6.25 15.19 21.35
N GLN A 800 5.50 14.09 21.31
CA GLN A 800 5.79 12.84 22.02
C GLN A 800 6.33 11.82 21.00
N GLY A 801 7.36 11.09 21.40
CA GLY A 801 8.17 10.17 20.59
C GLY A 801 9.23 9.51 21.46
#